data_AF-A0A8J8BZZ8-F1
#
_entry.id   AF-A0A8J8BZZ8-F1
#
_cell.length_a   1.000
_cell.length_b   1.000
_cell.length_c   1.000
_cell.angle_alpha   90.00
_cell.angle_beta   90.00
_cell.angle_gamma   90.00
#
_symmetry.space_group_name_H-M   'P 1'
#
loop_
_entity.id
_entity.type
_entity.pdbx_description
1 polymer ?
#
loop_
_entity_poly.entity_id
_entity_poly.type
_entity_poly.pdbx_seq_one_letter_code
_entity_poly.pdbx_strand_id
1 'polypeptide(L)'
;MGKKYLIYVDILGYKGKAAEITKVTGIDEEVCREIFLRNPLKKKIEDTKTTKFRGISVIEGSDNYLILVDIVEEVIEIIGEITRIKIPHKDFQWIPLEVGVGKKEIKEDFPLEPISKTEVIAFLKEDIISPYRDYFKRNYKESIKETFVLFTEDSYNNLEPLDKHHCTPICHGGKSFFLINLQKIHERCRIYEFLRKIGYPGSRLYGRINEVYVPPAEYEDIQKTLEKKRIVFITGTQEYGKTYTAIRLLWEYFCRGYEVEWIKGEEKREREEVRKWLQDIRAKVSPHRIVYFEDPFGRTRYEKRESLEKEIGTIIESVRNVEDSYVIITSREEVFKKFKKDKLSAVDIKGFEEKLNLMRPSYDYEKRKEIVTRWAEEENCAWINNSRLKTIVFEEIKDERNLTTPLKMRAFAIATVKINEENLLTKRIKEKSEETARAFAEEIRNMTWDKIVFLSFLFVSWYHIDFMRGIYEEIVEELQLVDALDFDDVLDWFKDDKVRVGDDILYAGKNVGFSHPSYSETLKYLIGENGSFRRKYRDIFGRNLLFSLAEKDETAGAVAHAVVENFNQLPEDVGNLLFKLAEKDRAAWDVASAVAQNFNQLPEDVGNLLFKLAEKDRAAWDVASAVAENFNQLPEDVGNLLFKLAEKDKIALNFAVTMTENLIQLSEDVRNRLLFKLAEKDETAWDVAWIVAENFNQLPEDVGNRLLFKLAEKDRAAGTVARAVAENFDKLPEDVGNLLFKLAEKDRAAGTVARAVAENFNQLPDIVRNRLLFKLAEKDRAAWDVARAVAQNFDKLPEDVGNLLFKLAEKDRAAWAVARAVAQNFDKLPDIVRNRLLFKLAEKDRAAWDVARAVAENFNQLPEDMRNLLIRGLSKKEGAVKIVKEIVSSNFHRLPEDIRYSREFI
;
A
#
# COMPACT_ATOMS: atom_id res chain seq x y z
N MET A 1 -44.81 -13.79 28.81
CA MET A 1 -45.02 -14.33 27.43
C MET A 1 -43.69 -14.27 26.71
N GLY A 2 -43.14 -15.41 26.30
CA GLY A 2 -41.91 -15.46 25.50
C GLY A 2 -42.19 -16.05 24.12
N LYS A 3 -41.63 -15.47 23.06
CA LYS A 3 -41.56 -16.13 21.75
C LYS A 3 -40.69 -17.37 21.87
N LYS A 4 -41.17 -18.52 21.39
CA LYS A 4 -40.46 -19.81 21.43
C LYS A 4 -40.30 -20.37 20.02
N TYR A 5 -39.30 -21.22 19.84
CA TYR A 5 -39.09 -21.97 18.59
C TYR A 5 -39.79 -23.32 18.68
N LEU A 6 -40.48 -23.66 17.60
CA LEU A 6 -41.21 -24.91 17.40
C LEU A 6 -40.51 -25.69 16.29
N ILE A 7 -40.13 -26.94 16.56
CA ILE A 7 -39.55 -27.85 15.57
C ILE A 7 -40.51 -29.02 15.39
N TYR A 8 -41.09 -29.14 14.20
CA TYR A 8 -41.82 -30.30 13.73
C TYR A 8 -40.85 -31.26 13.06
N VAL A 9 -40.91 -32.54 13.40
CA VAL A 9 -40.07 -33.60 12.83
C VAL A 9 -40.96 -34.78 12.46
N ASP A 10 -40.86 -35.28 11.24
CA ASP A 10 -41.59 -36.45 10.70
C ASP A 10 -40.62 -37.29 9.86
N ILE A 11 -40.84 -38.61 9.78
CA ILE A 11 -39.99 -39.52 9.01
C ILE A 11 -40.48 -39.51 7.57
N LEU A 12 -39.65 -38.98 6.67
CA LEU A 12 -40.01 -38.79 5.28
C LEU A 12 -40.29 -40.14 4.61
N GLY A 13 -41.54 -40.32 4.20
CA GLY A 13 -41.99 -41.54 3.54
C GLY A 13 -41.99 -42.76 4.47
N TYR A 14 -42.22 -42.61 5.77
CA TYR A 14 -42.16 -43.65 6.81
C TYR A 14 -42.57 -45.06 6.36
N LYS A 15 -43.79 -45.22 5.82
CA LYS A 15 -44.28 -46.50 5.28
C LYS A 15 -43.47 -46.99 4.07
N GLY A 16 -43.22 -46.11 3.10
CA GLY A 16 -42.45 -46.43 1.90
C GLY A 16 -40.99 -46.81 2.20
N LYS A 17 -40.36 -46.12 3.17
CA LYS A 17 -38.99 -46.40 3.58
C LYS A 17 -38.88 -47.72 4.34
N ALA A 18 -39.85 -48.04 5.19
CA ALA A 18 -39.91 -49.35 5.83
C ALA A 18 -40.05 -50.47 4.79
N ALA A 19 -40.94 -50.32 3.80
CA ALA A 19 -41.08 -51.29 2.71
C ALA A 19 -39.79 -51.45 1.88
N GLU A 20 -39.04 -50.37 1.66
CA GLU A 20 -37.72 -50.40 1.01
C GLU A 20 -36.70 -51.20 1.85
N ILE A 21 -36.64 -50.94 3.16
CA ILE A 21 -35.77 -51.68 4.09
C ILE A 21 -36.16 -53.16 4.09
N THR A 22 -37.44 -53.49 4.22
CA THR A 22 -37.95 -54.87 4.16
C THR A 22 -37.55 -55.60 2.88
N LYS A 23 -37.60 -54.94 1.73
CA LYS A 23 -37.16 -55.54 0.45
C LYS A 23 -35.67 -55.87 0.43
N VAL A 24 -34.84 -55.08 1.11
CA VAL A 24 -33.39 -55.28 1.16
C VAL A 24 -32.99 -56.29 2.25
N THR A 25 -33.63 -56.25 3.41
CA THR A 25 -33.23 -57.01 4.59
C THR A 25 -34.01 -58.32 4.78
N GLY A 26 -35.19 -58.44 4.17
CA GLY A 26 -36.15 -59.52 4.42
C GLY A 26 -36.86 -59.44 5.78
N ILE A 27 -36.63 -58.39 6.56
CA ILE A 27 -37.25 -58.18 7.88
C ILE A 27 -38.67 -57.63 7.68
N ASP A 28 -39.62 -58.12 8.48
CA ASP A 28 -41.01 -57.66 8.49
C ASP A 28 -41.12 -56.12 8.52
N GLU A 29 -42.08 -55.59 7.77
CA GLU A 29 -42.23 -54.14 7.57
C GLU A 29 -42.55 -53.41 8.88
N GLU A 30 -43.34 -54.01 9.77
CA GLU A 30 -43.67 -53.42 11.07
C GLU A 30 -42.44 -53.40 11.99
N VAL A 31 -41.63 -54.47 11.93
CA VAL A 31 -40.35 -54.53 12.65
C VAL A 31 -39.37 -53.48 12.11
N CYS A 32 -39.31 -53.26 10.79
CA CYS A 32 -38.50 -52.20 10.21
C CYS A 32 -38.96 -50.80 10.64
N ARG A 33 -40.27 -50.54 10.64
CA ARG A 33 -40.85 -49.27 11.12
C ARG A 33 -40.44 -48.96 12.55
N GLU A 34 -40.63 -49.91 13.45
CA GLU A 34 -40.37 -49.70 14.88
C GLU A 34 -38.86 -49.69 15.18
N ILE A 35 -38.09 -50.69 14.76
CA ILE A 35 -36.69 -50.86 15.18
C ILE A 35 -35.72 -50.00 14.37
N PHE A 36 -35.95 -49.82 13.06
CA PHE A 36 -34.97 -49.17 12.17
C PHE A 36 -35.23 -47.67 12.01
N LEU A 37 -36.46 -47.22 12.23
CA LEU A 37 -36.87 -45.82 11.99
C LEU A 37 -37.34 -45.14 13.29
N ARG A 38 -38.42 -45.62 13.89
CA ARG A 38 -39.08 -44.94 15.01
C ARG A 38 -38.26 -44.97 16.30
N ASN A 39 -37.80 -46.14 16.74
CA ASN A 39 -37.05 -46.27 18.00
C ASN A 39 -35.73 -45.50 17.99
N PRO A 40 -34.90 -45.50 16.91
CA PRO A 40 -33.70 -44.67 16.84
C PRO A 40 -34.01 -43.17 16.94
N LEU A 41 -35.07 -42.69 16.27
CA LEU A 41 -35.51 -41.29 16.37
C LEU A 41 -36.00 -40.94 17.77
N LYS A 42 -36.89 -41.76 18.33
CA LYS A 42 -37.42 -41.60 19.69
C LYS A 42 -36.28 -41.53 20.71
N LYS A 43 -35.37 -42.50 20.66
CA LYS A 43 -34.22 -42.58 21.56
C LYS A 43 -33.36 -41.32 21.45
N LYS A 44 -33.04 -40.87 20.24
CA LYS A 44 -32.20 -39.68 20.04
C LYS A 44 -32.87 -38.42 20.58
N ILE A 45 -34.19 -38.26 20.38
CA ILE A 45 -34.97 -37.15 20.94
C ILE A 45 -34.99 -37.23 22.48
N GLU A 46 -35.18 -38.41 23.05
CA GLU A 46 -35.14 -38.61 24.52
C GLU A 46 -33.75 -38.33 25.12
N ASP A 47 -32.67 -38.76 24.46
CA ASP A 47 -31.29 -38.48 24.87
C ASP A 47 -31.01 -36.97 24.89
N THR A 48 -31.59 -36.22 23.94
CA THR A 48 -31.43 -34.76 23.82
C THR A 48 -32.27 -34.00 24.88
N LYS A 49 -33.27 -34.64 25.48
CA LYS A 49 -34.21 -34.06 26.45
C LYS A 49 -33.59 -33.70 27.78
N THR A 50 -32.50 -34.35 28.15
CA THR A 50 -31.90 -34.22 29.49
C THR A 50 -31.18 -32.88 29.71
N THR A 51 -31.00 -32.06 28.67
CA THR A 51 -30.21 -30.80 28.77
C THR A 51 -30.72 -29.60 27.95
N LYS A 52 -31.53 -29.77 26.88
CA LYS A 52 -31.78 -28.70 25.87
C LYS A 52 -33.24 -28.33 25.57
N PHE A 53 -34.25 -28.99 26.17
CA PHE A 53 -35.67 -28.72 25.85
C PHE A 53 -36.49 -28.25 27.05
N ARG A 54 -37.51 -27.43 26.80
CA ARG A 54 -38.61 -27.20 27.76
C ARG A 54 -39.75 -28.20 27.61
N GLY A 55 -39.90 -28.81 26.44
CA GLY A 55 -41.06 -29.63 26.13
C GLY A 55 -40.95 -30.46 24.86
N ILE A 56 -41.49 -31.68 24.92
CA ILE A 56 -41.70 -32.56 23.75
C ILE A 56 -43.14 -33.05 23.80
N SER A 57 -43.85 -32.96 22.67
CA SER A 57 -45.13 -33.62 22.48
C SER A 57 -44.97 -34.73 21.44
N VAL A 58 -45.42 -35.94 21.79
CA VAL A 58 -45.50 -37.09 20.88
C VAL A 58 -46.97 -37.33 20.54
N ILE A 59 -47.25 -37.65 19.29
CA ILE A 59 -48.58 -38.12 18.89
C ILE A 59 -48.61 -39.64 19.05
N GLU A 60 -49.45 -40.14 19.96
CA GLU A 60 -49.63 -41.59 20.13
C GLU A 60 -50.00 -42.23 18.79
N GLY A 61 -49.28 -43.30 18.43
CA GLY A 61 -49.45 -44.00 17.14
C GLY A 61 -48.87 -43.30 15.91
N SER A 62 -48.13 -42.20 16.06
CA SER A 62 -47.51 -41.46 14.95
C SER A 62 -45.99 -41.35 15.07
N ASP A 63 -45.36 -41.09 13.94
CA ASP A 63 -43.94 -40.83 13.66
C ASP A 63 -43.54 -39.36 13.82
N ASN A 64 -44.45 -38.52 14.35
CA ASN A 64 -44.28 -37.06 14.38
C ASN A 64 -43.96 -36.56 15.79
N TYR A 65 -42.98 -35.66 15.85
CA TYR A 65 -42.53 -35.02 17.07
C TYR A 65 -42.65 -33.51 16.95
N LEU A 66 -43.10 -32.88 18.04
CA LEU A 66 -43.04 -31.44 18.21
C LEU A 66 -42.13 -31.11 19.39
N ILE A 67 -41.07 -30.34 19.10
CA ILE A 67 -40.04 -29.96 20.06
C ILE A 67 -40.11 -28.46 20.30
N LEU A 68 -40.05 -28.05 21.57
CA LEU A 68 -40.08 -26.65 21.98
C LEU A 68 -38.72 -26.20 22.54
N VAL A 69 -38.20 -25.12 21.98
CA VAL A 69 -36.86 -24.57 22.28
C VAL A 69 -36.89 -23.06 22.50
N ASP A 70 -35.93 -22.58 23.30
CA ASP A 70 -35.87 -21.19 23.74
C ASP A 70 -35.03 -20.32 22.81
N ILE A 71 -33.87 -20.83 22.37
CA ILE A 71 -32.90 -20.09 21.57
C ILE A 71 -32.62 -20.78 20.22
N VAL A 72 -32.17 -20.00 19.24
CA VAL A 72 -32.02 -20.46 17.86
C VAL A 72 -30.80 -21.39 17.70
N GLU A 73 -29.78 -21.22 18.54
CA GLU A 73 -28.60 -22.07 18.57
C GLU A 73 -28.96 -23.51 18.93
N GLU A 74 -29.85 -23.69 19.92
CA GLU A 74 -30.40 -25.01 20.27
C GLU A 74 -31.14 -25.62 19.08
N VAL A 75 -31.92 -24.84 18.33
CA VAL A 75 -32.62 -25.32 17.14
C VAL A 75 -31.65 -25.94 16.13
N ILE A 76 -30.55 -25.24 15.81
CA ILE A 76 -29.53 -25.74 14.89
C ILE A 76 -28.90 -27.02 15.41
N GLU A 77 -28.54 -27.07 16.70
CA GLU A 77 -27.98 -28.28 17.33
C GLU A 77 -28.91 -29.48 17.25
N ILE A 78 -30.18 -29.28 17.60
CA ILE A 78 -31.19 -30.34 17.58
C ILE A 78 -31.34 -30.90 16.17
N ILE A 79 -31.45 -30.02 15.17
CA ILE A 79 -31.56 -30.42 13.78
C ILE A 79 -30.33 -31.22 13.36
N GLY A 80 -29.12 -30.74 13.66
CA GLY A 80 -27.90 -31.48 13.31
C GLY A 80 -27.78 -32.83 14.02
N GLU A 81 -28.29 -32.95 15.25
CA GLU A 81 -28.29 -34.20 16.00
C GLU A 81 -29.31 -35.23 15.46
N ILE A 82 -30.54 -34.80 15.17
CA ILE A 82 -31.59 -35.72 14.69
C ILE A 82 -31.40 -36.12 13.21
N THR A 83 -30.84 -35.24 12.39
CA THR A 83 -30.63 -35.53 10.95
C THR A 83 -29.42 -36.43 10.68
N ARG A 84 -28.67 -36.82 11.72
CA ARG A 84 -27.55 -37.77 11.66
C ARG A 84 -27.87 -39.12 12.31
N ILE A 85 -29.14 -39.46 12.47
CA ILE A 85 -29.50 -40.76 13.02
C ILE A 85 -29.30 -41.82 11.93
N LYS A 86 -28.40 -42.77 12.19
CA LYS A 86 -28.16 -43.89 11.28
C LYS A 86 -29.31 -44.86 11.32
N ILE A 87 -29.69 -45.36 10.15
CA ILE A 87 -30.48 -46.59 10.08
C ILE A 87 -29.55 -47.72 10.54
N PRO A 88 -29.97 -48.62 11.45
CA PRO A 88 -29.15 -49.71 11.97
C PRO A 88 -28.96 -50.84 10.94
N HIS A 89 -28.48 -50.50 9.75
CA HIS A 89 -28.21 -51.39 8.63
C HIS A 89 -27.12 -50.80 7.72
N LYS A 90 -26.18 -51.62 7.25
CA LYS A 90 -25.03 -51.17 6.44
C LYS A 90 -25.41 -50.54 5.09
N ASP A 91 -26.51 -50.98 4.48
CA ASP A 91 -26.94 -50.54 3.14
C ASP A 91 -27.76 -49.24 3.18
N PHE A 92 -28.03 -48.71 4.37
CA PHE A 92 -28.78 -47.48 4.57
C PHE A 92 -27.95 -46.50 5.41
N GLN A 93 -27.89 -45.23 5.00
CA GLN A 93 -27.09 -44.23 5.71
C GLN A 93 -27.84 -43.61 6.89
N TRP A 94 -28.82 -42.75 6.62
CA TRP A 94 -29.50 -41.93 7.60
C TRP A 94 -31.01 -42.06 7.49
N ILE A 95 -31.73 -41.82 8.59
CA ILE A 95 -33.18 -41.72 8.57
C ILE A 95 -33.56 -40.45 7.81
N PRO A 96 -34.35 -40.54 6.72
CA PRO A 96 -34.80 -39.36 5.99
C PRO A 96 -35.88 -38.65 6.81
N LEU A 97 -35.70 -37.36 7.09
CA LEU A 97 -36.60 -36.57 7.93
C LEU A 97 -37.16 -35.38 7.17
N GLU A 98 -38.38 -35.00 7.48
CA GLU A 98 -38.90 -33.68 7.14
C GLU A 98 -39.02 -32.83 8.40
N VAL A 99 -38.35 -31.68 8.37
CA VAL A 99 -38.24 -30.81 9.53
C VAL A 99 -38.80 -29.43 9.19
N GLY A 100 -39.75 -28.98 9.98
CA GLY A 100 -40.31 -27.63 9.90
C GLY A 100 -39.99 -26.84 11.15
N VAL A 101 -39.43 -25.65 11.01
CA VAL A 101 -39.06 -24.76 12.11
C VAL A 101 -39.87 -23.49 12.02
N GLY A 102 -40.49 -23.10 13.14
CA GLY A 102 -41.21 -21.83 13.24
C GLY A 102 -41.02 -21.17 14.60
N LYS A 103 -41.47 -19.91 14.71
CA LYS A 103 -41.43 -19.13 15.94
C LYS A 103 -42.83 -18.66 16.27
N LYS A 104 -43.30 -18.88 17.50
CA LYS A 104 -44.65 -18.49 17.94
C LYS A 104 -44.64 -18.03 19.39
N GLU A 105 -45.55 -17.12 19.76
CA GLU A 105 -45.76 -16.72 21.15
C GLU A 105 -46.54 -17.79 21.91
N ILE A 106 -46.00 -18.22 23.05
CA ILE A 106 -46.63 -19.21 23.94
C ILE A 106 -46.67 -18.62 25.36
N LYS A 107 -47.79 -18.77 26.10
CA LYS A 107 -47.89 -18.25 27.48
C LYS A 107 -47.08 -19.15 28.44
N GLU A 108 -46.49 -18.55 29.48
CA GLU A 108 -45.43 -19.17 30.33
C GLU A 108 -45.86 -20.37 31.16
N ASP A 109 -47.16 -20.54 31.45
CA ASP A 109 -47.72 -21.66 32.22
C ASP A 109 -48.47 -22.69 31.36
N PHE A 110 -48.17 -22.80 30.07
CA PHE A 110 -48.85 -23.79 29.21
C PHE A 110 -48.35 -25.22 29.47
N PRO A 111 -49.15 -26.13 30.05
CA PRO A 111 -48.84 -27.55 30.00
C PRO A 111 -48.81 -27.98 28.52
N LEU A 112 -47.81 -28.78 28.13
CA LEU A 112 -47.68 -29.37 26.79
C LEU A 112 -48.73 -30.47 26.50
N GLU A 113 -49.93 -30.36 27.09
CA GLU A 113 -51.12 -31.08 26.63
C GLU A 113 -52.04 -30.13 25.87
N PRO A 114 -52.63 -30.65 24.80
CA PRO A 114 -52.32 -30.18 23.47
C PRO A 114 -52.70 -28.69 23.30
N ILE A 115 -51.70 -27.84 23.05
CA ILE A 115 -51.91 -26.84 21.97
C ILE A 115 -52.48 -27.68 20.84
N SER A 116 -53.69 -27.37 20.37
CA SER A 116 -54.38 -28.08 19.27
C SER A 116 -53.31 -28.64 18.35
N LYS A 117 -53.00 -29.94 18.47
CA LYS A 117 -51.90 -30.57 17.71
C LYS A 117 -52.09 -30.18 16.25
N THR A 118 -53.35 -30.12 15.84
CA THR A 118 -53.91 -29.56 14.62
C THR A 118 -53.45 -28.14 14.27
N GLU A 119 -53.41 -27.15 15.16
CA GLU A 119 -52.99 -25.78 14.85
C GLU A 119 -51.48 -25.63 14.62
N VAL A 120 -50.64 -26.29 15.41
CA VAL A 120 -49.18 -26.23 15.22
C VAL A 120 -48.74 -27.11 14.05
N ILE A 121 -49.40 -28.27 13.88
CA ILE A 121 -49.24 -29.09 12.68
C ILE A 121 -49.77 -28.34 11.47
N ALA A 122 -50.89 -27.62 11.52
CA ALA A 122 -51.33 -26.77 10.41
C ALA A 122 -50.27 -25.70 10.11
N PHE A 123 -49.75 -25.03 11.14
CA PHE A 123 -48.76 -23.97 10.98
C PHE A 123 -47.41 -24.43 10.40
N LEU A 124 -46.93 -25.65 10.68
CA LEU A 124 -45.64 -26.12 10.14
C LEU A 124 -45.82 -27.10 8.98
N LYS A 125 -46.77 -28.03 9.09
CA LYS A 125 -47.05 -29.01 8.06
C LYS A 125 -47.78 -28.39 6.87
N GLU A 126 -48.89 -27.68 7.09
CA GLU A 126 -49.68 -27.13 5.99
C GLU A 126 -49.15 -25.78 5.45
N ASP A 127 -48.43 -25.00 6.26
CA ASP A 127 -47.89 -23.72 5.80
C ASP A 127 -46.50 -23.77 5.17
N ILE A 128 -45.65 -24.75 5.51
CA ILE A 128 -44.31 -24.83 4.91
C ILE A 128 -43.98 -26.21 4.30
N ILE A 129 -44.27 -27.32 4.98
CA ILE A 129 -43.88 -28.66 4.48
C ILE A 129 -44.70 -29.11 3.27
N SER A 130 -46.04 -29.09 3.36
CA SER A 130 -46.95 -29.48 2.26
C SER A 130 -46.72 -28.60 1.02
N PRO A 131 -46.63 -27.26 1.11
CA PRO A 131 -46.28 -26.41 -0.02
C PRO A 131 -44.91 -26.73 -0.64
N TYR A 132 -43.91 -27.09 0.18
CA TYR A 132 -42.60 -27.50 -0.34
C TYR A 132 -42.65 -28.83 -1.08
N ARG A 133 -43.38 -29.82 -0.57
CA ARG A 133 -43.60 -31.11 -1.26
C ARG A 133 -44.23 -30.90 -2.64
N ASP A 134 -45.24 -30.03 -2.71
CA ASP A 134 -45.89 -29.67 -3.97
C ASP A 134 -44.96 -28.91 -4.92
N TYR A 135 -44.22 -27.93 -4.41
CA TYR A 135 -43.18 -27.21 -5.15
C TYR A 135 -42.15 -28.18 -5.74
N PHE A 136 -41.61 -29.08 -4.92
CA PHE A 136 -40.58 -30.03 -5.34
C PHE A 136 -41.11 -30.98 -6.41
N LYS A 137 -42.30 -31.55 -6.20
CA LYS A 137 -42.93 -32.46 -7.17
C LYS A 137 -43.21 -31.78 -8.50
N ARG A 138 -43.61 -30.51 -8.51
CA ARG A 138 -43.86 -29.75 -9.75
C ARG A 138 -42.57 -29.46 -10.52
N ASN A 139 -41.50 -29.07 -9.82
CA ASN A 139 -40.25 -28.67 -10.46
C ASN A 139 -39.40 -29.86 -10.90
N TYR A 140 -39.36 -30.93 -10.11
CA TYR A 140 -38.47 -32.07 -10.34
C TYR A 140 -39.19 -33.33 -10.85
N LYS A 141 -40.53 -33.33 -10.90
CA LYS A 141 -41.37 -34.47 -11.31
C LYS A 141 -41.13 -35.75 -10.48
N GLU A 142 -40.52 -35.63 -9.32
CA GLU A 142 -40.22 -36.72 -8.39
C GLU A 142 -40.68 -36.38 -6.97
N SER A 143 -40.79 -37.41 -6.12
CA SER A 143 -41.00 -37.23 -4.68
C SER A 143 -39.66 -37.01 -3.97
N ILE A 144 -39.67 -36.22 -2.91
CA ILE A 144 -38.49 -35.99 -2.07
C ILE A 144 -38.09 -37.31 -1.41
N LYS A 145 -36.80 -37.67 -1.47
CA LYS A 145 -36.25 -38.90 -0.89
C LYS A 145 -35.23 -38.64 0.23
N GLU A 146 -34.77 -37.39 0.35
CA GLU A 146 -33.71 -36.98 1.27
C GLU A 146 -34.26 -36.04 2.34
N THR A 147 -33.53 -35.96 3.46
CA THR A 147 -33.87 -35.06 4.56
C THR A 147 -33.91 -33.61 4.10
N PHE A 148 -34.93 -32.88 4.52
CA PHE A 148 -35.01 -31.43 4.31
C PHE A 148 -35.47 -30.70 5.57
N VAL A 149 -35.04 -29.44 5.67
CA VAL A 149 -35.29 -28.59 6.83
C VAL A 149 -35.77 -27.23 6.32
N LEU A 150 -36.95 -26.82 6.76
CA LEU A 150 -37.58 -25.56 6.34
C LEU A 150 -37.76 -24.63 7.54
N PHE A 151 -37.44 -23.36 7.35
CA PHE A 151 -37.72 -22.29 8.29
C PHE A 151 -38.88 -21.43 7.77
N THR A 152 -39.81 -21.09 8.65
CA THR A 152 -40.74 -19.97 8.41
C THR A 152 -39.98 -18.66 8.31
N GLU A 153 -40.58 -17.63 7.71
CA GLU A 153 -39.99 -16.29 7.64
C GLU A 153 -39.58 -15.72 9.00
N ASP A 154 -40.45 -15.83 10.01
CA ASP A 154 -40.13 -15.37 11.37
C ASP A 154 -38.92 -16.10 11.97
N SER A 155 -38.81 -17.42 11.78
CA SER A 155 -37.69 -18.18 12.33
C SER A 155 -36.40 -17.91 11.54
N TYR A 156 -36.47 -17.81 10.22
CA TYR A 156 -35.36 -17.41 9.35
C TYR A 156 -34.81 -16.03 9.73
N ASN A 157 -35.68 -15.04 9.98
CA ASN A 157 -35.26 -13.69 10.32
C ASN A 157 -34.46 -13.61 11.63
N ASN A 158 -34.59 -14.60 12.52
CA ASN A 158 -33.83 -14.70 13.76
C ASN A 158 -32.50 -15.49 13.64
N LEU A 159 -32.23 -16.13 12.50
CA LEU A 159 -30.93 -16.77 12.26
C LEU A 159 -29.81 -15.73 12.24
N GLU A 160 -28.59 -16.14 12.61
CA GLU A 160 -27.40 -15.31 12.40
C GLU A 160 -27.21 -15.04 10.89
N PRO A 161 -26.58 -13.91 10.50
CA PRO A 161 -26.32 -13.62 9.09
C PRO A 161 -25.69 -14.79 8.33
N LEU A 162 -24.68 -15.45 8.92
CA LEU A 162 -24.05 -16.65 8.35
C LEU A 162 -25.06 -17.75 8.01
N ASP A 163 -25.90 -18.13 8.99
CA ASP A 163 -26.86 -19.21 8.81
C ASP A 163 -27.96 -18.86 7.78
N LYS A 164 -28.27 -17.56 7.61
CA LYS A 164 -29.18 -17.08 6.56
C LYS A 164 -28.62 -17.31 5.16
N HIS A 165 -27.32 -17.13 4.94
CA HIS A 165 -26.68 -17.36 3.63
C HIS A 165 -26.73 -18.83 3.21
N HIS A 166 -26.97 -19.74 4.15
CA HIS A 166 -27.13 -21.16 3.86
C HIS A 166 -28.58 -21.55 3.54
N CYS A 167 -29.51 -20.60 3.55
CA CYS A 167 -30.91 -20.81 3.23
C CYS A 167 -31.25 -20.34 1.81
N THR A 168 -32.02 -21.15 1.10
CA THR A 168 -32.63 -20.81 -0.19
C THR A 168 -34.08 -20.37 0.05
N PRO A 169 -34.46 -19.13 -0.30
CA PRO A 169 -35.85 -18.70 -0.21
C PRO A 169 -36.69 -19.39 -1.28
N ILE A 170 -37.87 -19.87 -0.88
CA ILE A 170 -38.84 -20.53 -1.76
C ILE A 170 -40.20 -19.88 -1.56
N CYS A 171 -40.83 -19.48 -2.67
CA CYS A 171 -42.18 -18.96 -2.69
C CYS A 171 -43.09 -19.92 -3.48
N HIS A 172 -44.08 -20.51 -2.81
CA HIS A 172 -45.04 -21.41 -3.45
C HIS A 172 -46.44 -21.28 -2.83
N GLY A 173 -47.47 -21.20 -3.67
CA GLY A 173 -48.86 -21.14 -3.19
C GLY A 173 -49.19 -19.92 -2.32
N GLY A 174 -48.49 -18.79 -2.53
CA GLY A 174 -48.64 -17.57 -1.71
C GLY A 174 -47.94 -17.63 -0.35
N LYS A 175 -47.17 -18.69 -0.07
CA LYS A 175 -46.38 -18.85 1.17
C LYS A 175 -44.89 -18.78 0.86
N SER A 176 -44.14 -18.16 1.78
CA SER A 176 -42.68 -18.01 1.70
C SER A 176 -42.01 -18.79 2.82
N PHE A 177 -41.01 -19.60 2.48
CA PHE A 177 -40.25 -20.41 3.44
C PHE A 177 -38.82 -20.62 2.95
N PHE A 178 -37.94 -21.05 3.85
CA PHE A 178 -36.50 -21.04 3.64
C PHE A 178 -35.92 -22.44 3.83
N LEU A 179 -35.39 -23.01 2.75
CA LEU A 179 -34.73 -24.33 2.76
C LEU A 179 -33.26 -24.16 3.12
N ILE A 180 -32.82 -24.72 4.24
CA ILE A 180 -31.43 -24.64 4.69
C ILE A 180 -30.57 -25.79 4.14
N ASN A 181 -29.31 -25.50 3.83
CA ASN A 181 -28.32 -26.51 3.47
C ASN A 181 -27.96 -27.38 4.68
N LEU A 182 -28.30 -28.67 4.60
CA LEU A 182 -28.11 -29.61 5.70
C LEU A 182 -26.63 -29.85 6.05
N GLN A 183 -25.74 -29.87 5.05
CA GLN A 183 -24.31 -29.99 5.27
C GLN A 183 -23.77 -28.81 6.09
N LYS A 184 -24.30 -27.60 5.87
CA LYS A 184 -23.91 -26.41 6.61
C LYS A 184 -24.39 -26.41 8.05
N ILE A 185 -25.61 -26.89 8.32
CA ILE A 185 -26.05 -27.16 9.70
C ILE A 185 -25.09 -28.12 10.40
N HIS A 186 -24.73 -29.20 9.70
CA HIS A 186 -23.84 -30.23 10.21
C HIS A 186 -22.45 -29.70 10.57
N GLU A 187 -21.88 -28.82 9.74
CA GLU A 187 -20.64 -28.11 10.02
C GLU A 187 -20.79 -27.21 11.26
N ARG A 188 -21.87 -26.41 11.34
CA ARG A 188 -22.17 -25.52 12.48
C ARG A 188 -22.32 -26.27 13.80
N CYS A 189 -23.04 -27.39 13.82
CA CYS A 189 -23.17 -28.21 15.04
C CYS A 189 -21.83 -28.74 15.54
N ARG A 190 -20.93 -29.12 14.62
CA ARG A 190 -19.59 -29.60 14.97
C ARG A 190 -18.74 -28.49 15.59
N ILE A 191 -18.87 -27.25 15.08
CA ILE A 191 -18.24 -26.07 15.67
C ILE A 191 -18.78 -25.83 17.09
N TYR A 192 -20.09 -25.89 17.32
CA TYR A 192 -20.65 -25.70 18.66
C TYR A 192 -20.19 -26.77 19.67
N GLU A 193 -20.05 -28.03 19.23
CA GLU A 193 -19.44 -29.08 20.04
C GLU A 193 -17.98 -28.74 20.40
N PHE A 194 -17.18 -28.34 19.40
CA PHE A 194 -15.80 -27.91 19.62
C PHE A 194 -15.70 -26.76 20.62
N LEU A 195 -16.50 -25.72 20.44
CA LEU A 195 -16.54 -24.54 21.31
C LEU A 195 -16.89 -24.90 22.76
N ARG A 196 -17.81 -25.85 22.97
CA ARG A 196 -18.09 -26.38 24.31
C ARG A 196 -16.86 -27.06 24.91
N LYS A 197 -16.18 -27.93 24.14
CA LYS A 197 -15.00 -28.67 24.62
C LYS A 197 -13.85 -27.74 25.04
N ILE A 198 -13.63 -26.66 24.30
CA ILE A 198 -12.59 -25.67 24.64
C ILE A 198 -13.05 -24.59 25.64
N GLY A 199 -14.26 -24.70 26.22
CA GLY A 199 -14.76 -23.76 27.23
C GLY A 199 -15.14 -22.37 26.71
N TYR A 200 -15.63 -22.28 25.46
CA TYR A 200 -16.12 -21.06 24.79
C TYR A 200 -17.49 -21.25 24.09
N PRO A 201 -18.50 -21.85 24.75
CA PRO A 201 -19.82 -22.04 24.14
C PRO A 201 -20.43 -20.69 23.69
N GLY A 202 -21.01 -20.66 22.49
CA GLY A 202 -21.63 -19.45 21.94
C GLY A 202 -20.67 -18.35 21.49
N SER A 203 -19.36 -18.59 21.43
CA SER A 203 -18.40 -17.61 20.93
C SER A 203 -18.68 -17.24 19.47
N ARG A 204 -19.16 -16.02 19.22
CA ARG A 204 -19.31 -15.49 17.85
C ARG A 204 -17.97 -15.30 17.13
N LEU A 205 -16.89 -15.09 17.88
CA LEU A 205 -15.55 -14.90 17.32
C LEU A 205 -15.01 -16.19 16.69
N TYR A 206 -15.15 -17.30 17.42
CA TYR A 206 -14.61 -18.61 17.01
C TYR A 206 -15.67 -19.50 16.34
N GLY A 207 -16.96 -19.17 16.47
CA GLY A 207 -18.06 -19.87 15.82
C GLY A 207 -18.08 -19.75 14.29
N ARG A 208 -17.29 -18.83 13.73
CA ARG A 208 -17.18 -18.57 12.29
C ARG A 208 -15.78 -18.88 11.74
N ILE A 209 -15.06 -19.77 12.42
CA ILE A 209 -13.63 -20.04 12.15
C ILE A 209 -13.36 -20.62 10.75
N ASN A 210 -14.35 -21.20 10.07
CA ASN A 210 -14.16 -21.68 8.70
C ASN A 210 -14.36 -20.56 7.67
N GLU A 211 -15.18 -19.58 8.02
CA GLU A 211 -15.64 -18.52 7.13
C GLU A 211 -14.66 -17.34 7.14
N VAL A 212 -14.26 -16.89 8.33
CA VAL A 212 -13.47 -15.65 8.50
C VAL A 212 -11.97 -15.87 8.65
N TYR A 213 -11.51 -17.10 8.85
CA TYR A 213 -10.08 -17.37 9.05
C TYR A 213 -9.30 -17.20 7.74
N VAL A 214 -8.29 -16.33 7.79
CA VAL A 214 -7.28 -16.19 6.75
C VAL A 214 -5.94 -16.63 7.34
N PRO A 215 -5.27 -17.65 6.75
CA PRO A 215 -4.02 -18.16 7.28
C PRO A 215 -2.89 -17.12 7.15
N PRO A 216 -2.08 -16.89 8.21
CA PRO A 216 -0.87 -16.09 8.09
C PRO A 216 0.14 -16.74 7.13
N ALA A 217 1.14 -15.99 6.67
CA ALA A 217 2.16 -16.50 5.74
C ALA A 217 2.91 -17.72 6.31
N GLU A 218 3.07 -17.75 7.62
CA GLU A 218 3.79 -18.75 8.39
C GLU A 218 2.93 -19.98 8.74
N TYR A 219 1.65 -20.01 8.34
CA TYR A 219 0.71 -21.06 8.78
C TYR A 219 1.18 -22.48 8.44
N GLU A 220 1.70 -22.68 7.23
CA GLU A 220 2.22 -24.00 6.82
C GLU A 220 3.43 -24.42 7.65
N ASP A 221 4.29 -23.49 8.02
CA ASP A 221 5.49 -23.78 8.81
C ASP A 221 5.12 -24.06 10.27
N ILE A 222 4.14 -23.34 10.81
CA ILE A 222 3.50 -23.64 12.09
C ILE A 222 2.93 -25.07 12.09
N GLN A 223 2.17 -25.45 11.06
CA GLN A 223 1.64 -26.81 10.92
C GLN A 223 2.76 -27.86 10.81
N LYS A 224 3.76 -27.64 9.95
CA LYS A 224 4.91 -28.56 9.77
C LYS A 224 5.68 -28.73 11.07
N THR A 225 5.88 -27.66 11.83
CA THR A 225 6.58 -27.69 13.12
C THR A 225 5.75 -28.47 14.15
N LEU A 226 4.44 -28.21 14.25
CA LEU A 226 3.55 -28.97 15.13
C LEU A 226 3.49 -30.46 14.76
N GLU A 227 3.38 -30.81 13.49
CA GLU A 227 3.27 -32.19 13.03
C GLU A 227 4.59 -32.96 13.22
N LYS A 228 5.73 -32.35 12.90
CA LYS A 228 7.05 -33.01 13.01
C LYS A 228 7.56 -33.07 14.44
N LYS A 229 7.37 -31.99 15.20
CA LYS A 229 7.97 -31.83 16.54
C LYS A 229 6.99 -32.09 17.66
N ARG A 230 5.69 -32.24 17.36
CA ARG A 230 4.57 -32.39 18.31
C ARG A 230 4.38 -31.19 19.25
N ILE A 231 5.20 -30.16 19.13
CA ILE A 231 5.09 -28.92 19.89
C ILE A 231 5.46 -27.74 19.01
N VAL A 232 4.71 -26.64 19.16
CA VAL A 232 5.00 -25.36 18.49
C VAL A 232 4.79 -24.19 19.46
N PHE A 233 5.71 -23.23 19.42
CA PHE A 233 5.61 -21.94 20.08
C PHE A 233 5.27 -20.89 19.03
N ILE A 234 4.06 -20.34 19.07
CA ILE A 234 3.62 -19.27 18.18
C ILE A 234 3.88 -17.94 18.87
N THR A 235 4.90 -17.21 18.42
CA THR A 235 5.32 -15.92 19.00
C THR A 235 4.97 -14.77 18.06
N GLY A 236 5.10 -13.52 18.54
CA GLY A 236 4.86 -12.33 17.72
C GLY A 236 4.10 -11.19 18.40
N THR A 237 3.82 -10.14 17.64
CA THR A 237 3.19 -8.89 18.09
C THR A 237 1.77 -9.09 18.59
N GLN A 238 1.30 -8.21 19.49
CA GLN A 238 -0.08 -8.23 19.97
C GLN A 238 -1.08 -8.09 18.79
N GLU A 239 -2.25 -8.71 18.92
CA GLU A 239 -3.38 -8.61 17.97
C GLU A 239 -3.17 -9.24 16.58
N TYR A 240 -2.01 -9.85 16.32
CA TYR A 240 -1.63 -10.44 15.02
C TYR A 240 -2.15 -11.88 14.78
N GLY A 241 -3.21 -12.30 15.48
CA GLY A 241 -3.87 -13.58 15.18
C GLY A 241 -3.21 -14.84 15.74
N LYS A 242 -2.29 -14.74 16.71
CA LYS A 242 -1.69 -15.91 17.41
C LYS A 242 -2.74 -16.85 18.01
N THR A 243 -3.59 -16.32 18.89
CA THR A 243 -4.67 -17.08 19.54
C THR A 243 -5.63 -17.66 18.52
N TYR A 244 -6.00 -16.87 17.50
CA TYR A 244 -6.92 -17.32 16.46
C TYR A 244 -6.33 -18.47 15.62
N THR A 245 -5.03 -18.42 15.33
CA THR A 245 -4.29 -19.48 14.64
C THR A 245 -4.16 -20.73 15.51
N ALA A 246 -3.88 -20.59 16.81
CA ALA A 246 -3.86 -21.73 17.74
C ALA A 246 -5.23 -22.43 17.81
N ILE A 247 -6.32 -21.66 17.87
CA ILE A 247 -7.69 -22.21 17.88
C ILE A 247 -8.03 -22.87 16.55
N ARG A 248 -7.53 -22.34 15.42
CA ARG A 248 -7.66 -22.99 14.11
C ARG A 248 -7.02 -24.38 14.10
N LEU A 249 -5.80 -24.50 14.63
CA LEU A 249 -5.12 -25.79 14.75
C LEU A 249 -5.89 -26.75 15.67
N LEU A 250 -6.37 -26.28 16.82
CA LEU A 250 -7.23 -27.09 17.69
C LEU A 250 -8.48 -27.60 16.95
N TRP A 251 -9.14 -26.74 16.17
CA TRP A 251 -10.32 -27.10 15.38
C TRP A 251 -10.00 -28.17 14.34
N GLU A 252 -8.87 -28.05 13.63
CA GLU A 252 -8.43 -29.04 12.64
C GLU A 252 -8.15 -30.41 13.28
N TYR A 253 -7.47 -30.43 14.43
CA TYR A 253 -7.21 -31.67 15.18
C TYR A 253 -8.48 -32.26 15.79
N PHE A 254 -9.40 -31.44 16.30
CA PHE A 254 -10.74 -31.89 16.69
C PHE A 254 -11.47 -32.57 15.52
N CYS A 255 -11.32 -32.00 14.32
CA CYS A 255 -11.89 -32.57 13.11
C CYS A 255 -11.26 -33.92 12.72
N ARG A 256 -9.99 -34.16 13.09
CA ARG A 256 -9.25 -35.43 12.96
C ARG A 256 -9.57 -36.44 14.07
N GLY A 257 -10.35 -36.06 15.10
CA GLY A 257 -10.80 -36.96 16.17
C GLY A 257 -10.14 -36.73 17.53
N TYR A 258 -9.17 -35.83 17.63
CA TYR A 258 -8.40 -35.59 18.85
C TYR A 258 -9.26 -34.96 19.95
N GLU A 259 -8.96 -35.31 21.20
CA GLU A 259 -9.43 -34.54 22.36
C GLU A 259 -8.70 -33.19 22.38
N VAL A 260 -9.46 -32.10 22.54
CA VAL A 260 -8.93 -30.74 22.52
C VAL A 260 -9.09 -30.07 23.87
N GLU A 261 -8.08 -29.30 24.26
CA GLU A 261 -8.13 -28.51 25.48
C GLU A 261 -7.41 -27.18 25.30
N TRP A 262 -8.01 -26.12 25.84
CA TRP A 262 -7.42 -24.77 25.85
C TRP A 262 -7.32 -24.27 27.28
N ILE A 263 -6.10 -23.95 27.69
CA ILE A 263 -5.76 -23.43 29.00
C ILE A 263 -5.43 -21.94 28.83
N LYS A 264 -6.35 -21.10 29.32
CA LYS A 264 -6.37 -19.65 29.11
C LYS A 264 -5.32 -18.95 29.96
N GLY A 265 -4.76 -17.85 29.46
CA GLY A 265 -3.75 -17.04 30.17
C GLY A 265 -4.07 -15.55 30.27
N GLU A 266 -5.31 -15.14 29.98
CA GLU A 266 -5.67 -13.72 29.87
C GLU A 266 -5.69 -13.04 31.25
N GLU A 267 -6.39 -13.65 32.21
CA GLU A 267 -6.49 -13.13 33.58
C GLU A 267 -5.40 -13.68 34.50
N LYS A 268 -5.10 -12.96 35.59
CA LYS A 268 -4.09 -13.41 36.56
C LYS A 268 -4.44 -14.76 37.19
N ARG A 269 -5.74 -15.00 37.46
CA ARG A 269 -6.25 -16.27 38.00
C ARG A 269 -6.12 -17.42 36.99
N GLU A 270 -6.47 -17.17 35.73
CA GLU A 270 -6.28 -18.14 34.65
C GLU A 270 -4.80 -18.48 34.48
N ARG A 271 -3.90 -17.49 34.57
CA ARG A 271 -2.45 -17.77 34.60
C ARG A 271 -2.07 -18.62 35.81
N GLU A 272 -2.64 -18.41 36.99
CA GLU A 272 -2.48 -19.29 38.16
C GLU A 272 -2.93 -20.74 37.89
N GLU A 273 -4.00 -20.92 37.10
CA GLU A 273 -4.42 -22.23 36.64
C GLU A 273 -3.45 -22.84 35.62
N VAL A 274 -3.00 -22.08 34.61
CA VAL A 274 -1.93 -22.48 33.68
C VAL A 274 -0.72 -22.96 34.46
N ARG A 275 -0.32 -22.23 35.51
CA ARG A 275 0.84 -22.57 36.33
C ARG A 275 0.65 -23.86 37.13
N LYS A 276 -0.54 -24.08 37.72
CA LYS A 276 -0.85 -25.38 38.36
C LYS A 276 -0.83 -26.51 37.34
N TRP A 277 -1.31 -26.24 36.14
CA TRP A 277 -1.35 -27.18 35.03
C TRP A 277 0.03 -27.59 34.54
N LEU A 278 0.94 -26.63 34.41
CA LEU A 278 2.33 -26.86 34.02
C LEU A 278 3.04 -27.81 35.00
N GLN A 279 2.64 -27.82 36.27
CA GLN A 279 3.19 -28.72 37.30
C GLN A 279 2.68 -30.17 37.19
N ASP A 280 1.51 -30.39 36.59
CA ASP A 280 0.87 -31.71 36.44
C ASP A 280 0.79 -32.18 34.97
N ILE A 281 1.71 -31.71 34.13
CA ILE A 281 1.66 -31.91 32.67
C ILE A 281 1.61 -33.38 32.25
N ARG A 282 2.25 -34.27 33.02
CA ARG A 282 2.33 -35.71 32.74
C ARG A 282 0.98 -36.41 32.82
N ALA A 283 0.07 -35.94 33.67
CA ALA A 283 -1.28 -36.49 33.78
C ALA A 283 -2.19 -36.08 32.60
N LYS A 284 -1.72 -35.14 31.76
CA LYS A 284 -2.56 -34.43 30.80
C LYS A 284 -2.12 -34.59 29.36
N VAL A 285 -0.82 -34.77 29.13
CA VAL A 285 -0.30 -35.24 27.85
C VAL A 285 -0.61 -36.73 27.75
N SER A 286 -1.70 -37.06 27.06
CA SER A 286 -2.15 -38.43 26.77
C SER A 286 -2.22 -38.66 25.26
N PRO A 287 -2.21 -39.92 24.81
CA PRO A 287 -2.41 -40.24 23.40
C PRO A 287 -3.71 -39.64 22.86
N HIS A 288 -3.69 -39.25 21.60
CA HIS A 288 -4.84 -38.71 20.87
C HIS A 288 -5.41 -37.40 21.44
N ARG A 289 -4.54 -36.54 21.97
CA ARG A 289 -4.90 -35.23 22.55
C ARG A 289 -4.05 -34.08 22.00
N ILE A 290 -4.66 -32.91 21.88
CA ILE A 290 -3.96 -31.63 21.61
C ILE A 290 -4.31 -30.59 22.68
N VAL A 291 -3.29 -29.92 23.21
CA VAL A 291 -3.43 -28.94 24.30
C VAL A 291 -2.84 -27.60 23.88
N TYR A 292 -3.58 -26.51 24.11
CA TYR A 292 -3.14 -25.14 23.85
C TYR A 292 -2.94 -24.37 25.17
N PHE A 293 -1.73 -23.86 25.39
CA PHE A 293 -1.39 -22.95 26.49
C PHE A 293 -1.25 -21.52 25.98
N GLU A 294 -2.08 -20.61 26.51
CA GLU A 294 -2.04 -19.21 26.14
C GLU A 294 -1.19 -18.38 27.11
N ASP A 295 -0.24 -17.61 26.56
CA ASP A 295 0.62 -16.67 27.29
C ASP A 295 1.18 -17.18 28.65
N PRO A 296 1.74 -18.41 28.73
CA PRO A 296 2.16 -19.00 30.02
C PRO A 296 3.31 -18.24 30.70
N PHE A 297 4.05 -17.44 29.93
CA PHE A 297 5.20 -16.64 30.37
C PHE A 297 4.81 -15.27 30.96
N GLY A 298 3.54 -14.88 30.80
CA GLY A 298 3.02 -13.57 31.19
C GLY A 298 2.36 -12.82 30.02
N ARG A 299 1.39 -11.96 30.36
CA ARG A 299 0.58 -11.25 29.36
C ARG A 299 1.28 -10.02 28.79
N THR A 300 1.68 -9.06 29.64
CA THR A 300 2.33 -7.81 29.20
C THR A 300 3.82 -7.79 29.49
N ARG A 301 4.25 -8.52 30.51
CA ARG A 301 5.64 -8.62 30.96
C ARG A 301 5.94 -10.05 31.38
N TYR A 302 7.20 -10.43 31.28
CA TYR A 302 7.67 -11.72 31.78
C TYR A 302 7.47 -11.83 33.30
N GLU A 303 6.74 -12.85 33.72
CA GLU A 303 6.44 -13.15 35.12
C GLU A 303 7.42 -14.22 35.64
N LYS A 304 8.65 -13.80 35.93
CA LYS A 304 9.79 -14.66 36.29
C LYS A 304 9.46 -15.63 37.44
N ARG A 305 9.87 -16.89 37.26
CA ARG A 305 9.70 -18.00 38.21
C ARG A 305 10.89 -18.95 38.12
N GLU A 306 11.32 -19.46 39.27
CA GLU A 306 12.41 -20.45 39.33
C GLU A 306 12.05 -21.78 38.65
N SER A 307 10.78 -22.20 38.69
CA SER A 307 10.34 -23.51 38.18
C SER A 307 9.92 -23.54 36.70
N LEU A 308 9.67 -22.38 36.06
CA LEU A 308 9.01 -22.33 34.74
C LEU A 308 9.85 -22.98 33.63
N GLU A 309 11.18 -22.82 33.65
CA GLU A 309 12.08 -23.48 32.70
C GLU A 309 11.98 -25.01 32.82
N LYS A 310 11.99 -25.53 34.06
CA LYS A 310 11.85 -26.96 34.35
C LYS A 310 10.48 -27.48 33.89
N GLU A 311 9.42 -26.70 34.10
CA GLU A 311 8.07 -27.04 33.66
C GLU A 311 7.97 -27.14 32.12
N ILE A 312 8.51 -26.16 31.37
CA ILE A 312 8.57 -26.19 29.90
C ILE A 312 9.43 -27.36 29.41
N GLY A 313 10.58 -27.62 30.04
CA GLY A 313 11.40 -28.78 29.72
C GLY A 313 10.65 -30.10 29.95
N THR A 314 9.86 -30.17 31.02
CA THR A 314 9.02 -31.35 31.33
C THR A 314 7.90 -31.53 30.30
N ILE A 315 7.31 -30.45 29.77
CA ILE A 315 6.35 -30.54 28.65
C ILE A 315 7.02 -31.19 27.44
N ILE A 316 8.17 -30.65 27.02
CA ILE A 316 8.87 -31.10 25.81
C ILE A 316 9.25 -32.58 25.96
N GLU A 317 9.72 -33.00 27.14
CA GLU A 317 10.02 -34.41 27.42
C GLU A 317 8.76 -35.29 27.43
N SER A 318 7.67 -34.83 28.04
CA SER A 318 6.41 -35.59 28.13
C SER A 318 5.79 -35.81 26.75
N VAL A 319 5.75 -34.76 25.91
CA VAL A 319 5.27 -34.84 24.53
C VAL A 319 6.16 -35.76 23.69
N ARG A 320 7.47 -35.82 23.95
CA ARG A 320 8.36 -36.77 23.27
C ARG A 320 8.04 -38.22 23.60
N ASN A 321 7.72 -38.51 24.87
CA ASN A 321 7.49 -39.85 25.39
C ASN A 321 6.07 -40.39 25.10
N VAL A 322 5.09 -39.51 24.89
CA VAL A 322 3.71 -39.91 24.57
C VAL A 322 3.51 -39.83 23.06
N GLU A 323 3.36 -40.98 22.41
CA GLU A 323 3.00 -41.03 21.00
C GLU A 323 1.62 -40.39 20.76
N ASP A 324 1.51 -39.68 19.64
CA ASP A 324 0.25 -39.05 19.19
C ASP A 324 -0.36 -38.00 20.15
N SER A 325 0.48 -37.16 20.77
CA SER A 325 0.05 -36.01 21.56
C SER A 325 0.70 -34.72 21.07
N TYR A 326 -0.04 -33.61 21.08
CA TYR A 326 0.39 -32.34 20.49
C TYR A 326 0.20 -31.16 21.45
N VAL A 327 1.13 -30.19 21.41
CA VAL A 327 1.07 -29.00 22.28
C VAL A 327 1.29 -27.73 21.47
N ILE A 328 0.43 -26.74 21.70
CA ILE A 328 0.57 -25.39 21.15
C ILE A 328 0.81 -24.44 22.32
N ILE A 329 1.79 -23.54 22.19
CA ILE A 329 2.06 -22.49 23.17
C ILE A 329 2.09 -21.15 22.44
N THR A 330 1.35 -20.15 22.92
CA THR A 330 1.44 -18.78 22.37
C THR A 330 2.15 -17.86 23.36
N SER A 331 2.87 -16.86 22.83
CA SER A 331 3.42 -15.79 23.66
C SER A 331 3.61 -14.50 22.88
N ARG A 332 3.63 -13.37 23.59
CA ARG A 332 4.12 -12.11 23.02
C ARG A 332 5.64 -12.14 22.88
N GLU A 333 6.12 -11.51 21.82
CA GLU A 333 7.54 -11.50 21.48
C GLU A 333 8.44 -11.01 22.64
N GLU A 334 8.13 -9.85 23.24
CA GLU A 334 8.93 -9.27 24.33
C GLU A 334 9.00 -10.17 25.57
N VAL A 335 7.89 -10.84 25.86
CA VAL A 335 7.79 -11.76 27.00
C VAL A 335 8.64 -13.00 26.72
N PHE A 336 8.55 -13.56 25.51
CA PHE A 336 9.27 -14.74 25.11
C PHE A 336 10.79 -14.50 24.95
N LYS A 337 11.21 -13.36 24.39
CA LYS A 337 12.62 -12.94 24.32
C LYS A 337 13.25 -12.86 25.71
N LYS A 338 12.53 -12.28 26.68
CA LYS A 338 13.02 -12.18 28.07
C LYS A 338 13.12 -13.55 28.73
N PHE A 339 12.16 -14.45 28.48
CA PHE A 339 12.24 -15.84 28.92
C PHE A 339 13.48 -16.55 28.33
N LYS A 340 13.75 -16.39 27.02
CA LYS A 340 14.94 -16.95 26.36
C LYS A 340 16.24 -16.44 27.01
N LYS A 341 16.38 -15.13 27.21
CA LYS A 341 17.60 -14.51 27.76
C LYS A 341 17.95 -15.03 29.16
N ASP A 342 16.95 -15.21 30.03
CA ASP A 342 17.17 -15.59 31.44
C ASP A 342 17.49 -17.10 31.64
N LYS A 343 17.21 -17.96 30.65
CA LYS A 343 17.03 -19.41 30.89
C LYS A 343 17.42 -20.34 29.72
N LEU A 344 18.29 -19.90 28.80
CA LEU A 344 18.73 -20.66 27.62
C LEU A 344 19.61 -21.91 27.91
N SER A 345 19.81 -22.29 29.17
CA SER A 345 20.83 -23.27 29.57
C SER A 345 20.43 -24.75 29.43
N ALA A 346 19.15 -25.11 29.28
CA ALA A 346 18.74 -26.53 29.39
C ALA A 346 17.99 -27.14 28.18
N VAL A 347 17.33 -26.36 27.32
CA VAL A 347 16.52 -26.89 26.20
C VAL A 347 16.61 -25.97 24.98
N ASP A 348 16.91 -26.53 23.80
CA ASP A 348 16.89 -25.78 22.54
C ASP A 348 15.44 -25.50 22.09
N ILE A 349 14.86 -24.45 22.67
CA ILE A 349 13.48 -24.04 22.41
C ILE A 349 13.36 -23.35 21.04
N LYS A 350 14.45 -22.80 20.49
CA LYS A 350 14.45 -22.13 19.18
C LYS A 350 13.94 -23.03 18.06
N GLY A 351 14.22 -24.33 18.17
CA GLY A 351 13.71 -25.32 17.22
C GLY A 351 12.17 -25.43 17.19
N PHE A 352 11.43 -24.92 18.17
CA PHE A 352 9.97 -25.04 18.20
C PHE A 352 9.24 -23.72 17.93
N GLU A 353 9.98 -22.61 17.76
CA GLU A 353 9.42 -21.27 17.62
C GLU A 353 9.07 -20.96 16.16
N GLU A 354 7.83 -20.52 15.94
CA GLU A 354 7.34 -19.97 14.69
C GLU A 354 6.76 -18.60 14.97
N LYS A 355 7.33 -17.57 14.35
CA LYS A 355 7.06 -16.18 14.69
C LYS A 355 6.15 -15.52 13.67
N LEU A 356 5.01 -15.02 14.13
CA LEU A 356 4.17 -14.10 13.36
C LEU A 356 4.80 -12.71 13.41
N ASN A 357 5.27 -12.20 12.28
CA ASN A 357 6.13 -11.03 12.21
C ASN A 357 5.50 -9.86 11.46
N LEU A 358 5.95 -8.65 11.82
CA LEU A 358 5.67 -7.40 11.11
C LEU A 358 6.67 -7.16 9.97
N MET A 359 7.93 -7.58 10.13
CA MET A 359 9.00 -7.43 9.13
C MET A 359 8.73 -8.18 7.82
N ARG A 360 8.20 -9.40 7.94
CA ARG A 360 7.63 -10.17 6.84
C ARG A 360 6.14 -10.19 7.15
N PRO A 361 5.35 -9.26 6.61
CA PRO A 361 3.98 -9.09 7.07
C PRO A 361 3.25 -10.42 6.93
N SER A 362 2.89 -11.04 8.06
CA SER A 362 2.11 -12.29 8.07
C SER A 362 0.80 -12.14 7.29
N TYR A 363 0.33 -10.88 7.17
CA TYR A 363 -0.80 -10.43 6.37
C TYR A 363 -0.39 -9.27 5.47
N ASP A 364 -0.04 -9.56 4.23
CA ASP A 364 0.15 -8.56 3.17
C ASP A 364 -1.17 -7.89 2.77
N TYR A 365 -1.11 -6.93 1.83
CA TYR A 365 -2.30 -6.21 1.35
C TYR A 365 -3.46 -7.14 0.93
N GLU A 366 -3.17 -8.20 0.16
CA GLU A 366 -4.23 -9.11 -0.33
C GLU A 366 -4.85 -9.91 0.81
N LYS A 367 -4.05 -10.39 1.77
CA LYS A 367 -4.57 -11.06 2.97
C LYS A 367 -5.36 -10.11 3.86
N ARG A 368 -4.91 -8.87 4.06
CA ARG A 368 -5.65 -7.85 4.83
C ARG A 368 -7.01 -7.55 4.19
N LYS A 369 -7.02 -7.37 2.87
CA LYS A 369 -8.23 -7.19 2.07
C LYS A 369 -9.18 -8.38 2.19
N GLU A 370 -8.65 -9.60 2.17
CA GLU A 370 -9.42 -10.83 2.35
C GLU A 370 -10.06 -10.90 3.75
N ILE A 371 -9.29 -10.60 4.81
CA ILE A 371 -9.81 -10.58 6.19
C ILE A 371 -10.95 -9.58 6.33
N VAL A 372 -10.75 -8.34 5.86
CA VAL A 372 -11.78 -7.29 5.90
C VAL A 372 -13.02 -7.72 5.12
N THR A 373 -12.83 -8.32 3.93
CA THR A 373 -13.93 -8.78 3.08
C THR A 373 -14.74 -9.88 3.76
N ARG A 374 -14.08 -10.94 4.24
CA ARG A 374 -14.76 -12.06 4.91
C ARG A 374 -15.53 -11.59 6.15
N TRP A 375 -14.93 -10.74 6.99
CA TRP A 375 -15.66 -10.18 8.13
C TRP A 375 -16.82 -9.27 7.71
N ALA A 376 -16.65 -8.45 6.67
CA ALA A 376 -17.71 -7.55 6.20
C ALA A 376 -18.89 -8.31 5.58
N GLU A 377 -18.64 -9.38 4.84
CA GLU A 377 -19.65 -10.28 4.30
C GLU A 377 -20.41 -11.00 5.42
N GLU A 378 -19.68 -11.55 6.39
CA GLU A 378 -20.26 -12.25 7.54
C GLU A 378 -21.06 -11.34 8.49
N GLU A 379 -20.66 -10.08 8.63
CA GLU A 379 -21.41 -9.06 9.37
C GLU A 379 -22.50 -8.38 8.53
N ASN A 380 -22.62 -8.74 7.23
CA ASN A 380 -23.55 -8.15 6.27
C ASN A 380 -23.44 -6.61 6.22
N CYS A 381 -22.22 -6.09 6.10
CA CYS A 381 -21.97 -4.66 6.03
C CYS A 381 -22.58 -4.04 4.77
N ALA A 382 -23.35 -2.96 4.92
CA ALA A 382 -24.02 -2.30 3.80
C ALA A 382 -23.05 -1.86 2.68
N TRP A 383 -21.84 -1.42 3.04
CA TRP A 383 -20.84 -0.93 2.10
C TRP A 383 -20.19 -2.02 1.23
N ILE A 384 -20.22 -3.31 1.62
CA ILE A 384 -19.53 -4.37 0.87
C ILE A 384 -20.20 -4.64 -0.49
N ASN A 385 -21.51 -4.40 -0.58
CA ASN A 385 -22.31 -4.56 -1.80
C ASN A 385 -22.29 -3.31 -2.68
N ASN A 386 -21.64 -2.22 -2.24
CA ASN A 386 -21.47 -1.00 -3.01
C ASN A 386 -20.04 -0.95 -3.58
N SER A 387 -19.90 -1.10 -4.90
CA SER A 387 -18.60 -1.15 -5.58
C SER A 387 -17.72 0.06 -5.31
N ARG A 388 -18.30 1.26 -5.23
CA ARG A 388 -17.56 2.50 -4.94
C ARG A 388 -17.03 2.50 -3.50
N LEU A 389 -17.88 2.24 -2.51
CA LEU A 389 -17.47 2.23 -1.09
C LEU A 389 -16.47 1.11 -0.79
N LYS A 390 -16.68 -0.06 -1.37
CA LYS A 390 -15.72 -1.17 -1.31
C LYS A 390 -14.35 -0.79 -1.85
N THR A 391 -14.31 -0.10 -3.00
CA THR A 391 -13.05 0.40 -3.59
C THR A 391 -12.36 1.38 -2.66
N ILE A 392 -13.09 2.33 -2.06
CA ILE A 392 -12.51 3.29 -1.10
C ILE A 392 -11.85 2.59 0.08
N VAL A 393 -12.54 1.63 0.71
CA VAL A 393 -11.95 0.84 1.81
C VAL A 393 -10.68 0.13 1.36
N PHE A 394 -10.67 -0.43 0.15
CA PHE A 394 -9.52 -1.14 -0.39
C PHE A 394 -8.35 -0.24 -0.79
N GLU A 395 -8.61 0.99 -1.24
CA GLU A 395 -7.58 1.98 -1.50
C GLU A 395 -6.97 2.49 -0.18
N GLU A 396 -7.80 2.77 0.84
CA GLU A 396 -7.35 3.25 2.15
C GLU A 396 -6.45 2.23 2.87
N ILE A 397 -6.77 0.92 2.80
CA ILE A 397 -5.94 -0.12 3.44
C ILE A 397 -4.68 -0.47 2.65
N LYS A 398 -4.45 0.09 1.45
CA LYS A 398 -3.13 -0.02 0.78
C LYS A 398 -2.05 0.59 1.66
N ASP A 399 -2.36 1.68 2.37
CA ASP A 399 -1.51 2.20 3.43
C ASP A 399 -1.43 1.16 4.57
N GLU A 400 -0.22 0.71 4.88
CA GLU A 400 0.04 -0.29 5.93
C GLU A 400 -0.29 0.24 7.33
N ARG A 401 -0.35 1.57 7.50
CA ARG A 401 -0.81 2.22 8.74
C ARG A 401 -2.29 1.97 9.01
N ASN A 402 -3.07 1.71 7.97
CA ASN A 402 -4.52 1.55 8.07
C ASN A 402 -4.93 0.08 8.29
N LEU A 403 -5.73 -0.15 9.34
CA LEU A 403 -6.25 -1.46 9.75
C LEU A 403 -5.16 -2.54 9.76
N THR A 404 -4.04 -2.27 10.42
CA THR A 404 -2.84 -3.12 10.39
C THR A 404 -3.08 -4.54 10.90
N THR A 405 -3.90 -4.72 11.94
CA THR A 405 -4.07 -6.02 12.61
C THR A 405 -5.40 -6.71 12.26
N PRO A 406 -5.44 -8.06 12.17
CA PRO A 406 -6.69 -8.80 11.96
C PRO A 406 -7.78 -8.46 12.99
N LEU A 407 -7.40 -8.20 14.24
CA LEU A 407 -8.34 -7.83 15.29
C LEU A 407 -9.03 -6.48 14.98
N LYS A 408 -8.27 -5.49 14.49
CA LYS A 408 -8.84 -4.19 14.12
C LYS A 408 -9.66 -4.26 12.84
N MET A 409 -9.29 -5.08 11.87
CA MET A 409 -10.10 -5.34 10.66
C MET A 409 -11.48 -5.89 11.04
N ARG A 410 -11.53 -6.86 11.95
CA ARG A 410 -12.80 -7.35 12.51
C ARG A 410 -13.58 -6.24 13.21
N ALA A 411 -12.93 -5.50 14.10
CA ALA A 411 -13.58 -4.43 14.85
C ALA A 411 -14.14 -3.34 13.91
N PHE A 412 -13.46 -3.07 12.80
CA PHE A 412 -13.91 -2.18 11.75
C PHE A 412 -15.17 -2.72 11.04
N ALA A 413 -15.18 -3.98 10.60
CA ALA A 413 -16.36 -4.59 9.98
C ALA A 413 -17.60 -4.49 10.89
N ILE A 414 -17.46 -4.88 12.17
CA ILE A 414 -18.54 -4.80 13.15
C ILE A 414 -19.01 -3.34 13.37
N ALA A 415 -18.09 -2.38 13.41
CA ALA A 415 -18.43 -0.98 13.62
C ALA A 415 -19.08 -0.31 12.39
N THR A 416 -19.02 -0.95 11.22
CA THR A 416 -19.42 -0.36 9.93
C THR A 416 -20.61 -1.05 9.28
N VAL A 417 -21.27 -2.01 9.97
CA VAL A 417 -22.40 -2.79 9.45
C VAL A 417 -23.45 -1.93 8.74
N LYS A 418 -23.80 -0.77 9.31
CA LYS A 418 -24.86 0.12 8.80
C LYS A 418 -24.35 1.34 8.01
N ILE A 419 -23.04 1.47 7.81
CA ILE A 419 -22.47 2.68 7.18
C ILE A 419 -22.54 2.55 5.65
N ASN A 420 -23.04 3.59 5.01
CA ASN A 420 -23.22 3.73 3.56
C ASN A 420 -22.64 5.04 3.00
N GLU A 421 -21.82 5.75 3.79
CA GLU A 421 -21.21 7.04 3.43
C GLU A 421 -19.69 6.95 3.46
N GLU A 422 -19.04 7.52 2.45
CA GLU A 422 -17.58 7.53 2.27
C GLU A 422 -16.84 8.18 3.44
N ASN A 423 -17.19 9.42 3.81
CA ASN A 423 -16.53 10.16 4.88
C ASN A 423 -16.56 9.43 6.24
N LEU A 424 -17.67 8.72 6.53
CA LEU A 424 -17.81 7.94 7.75
C LEU A 424 -16.92 6.69 7.72
N LEU A 425 -16.78 6.02 6.58
CA LEU A 425 -15.88 4.86 6.44
C LEU A 425 -14.42 5.27 6.65
N THR A 426 -13.96 6.31 5.94
CA THR A 426 -12.59 6.82 6.09
C THR A 426 -12.29 7.23 7.53
N LYS A 427 -13.25 7.88 8.21
CA LYS A 427 -13.12 8.20 9.63
C LYS A 427 -12.99 6.95 10.50
N ARG A 428 -13.82 5.92 10.29
CA ARG A 428 -13.75 4.66 11.05
C ARG A 428 -12.47 3.87 10.81
N ILE A 429 -11.92 3.91 9.59
CA ILE A 429 -10.60 3.32 9.28
C ILE A 429 -9.54 3.99 10.15
N LYS A 430 -9.48 5.33 10.15
CA LYS A 430 -8.51 6.08 10.97
C LYS A 430 -8.67 5.78 12.46
N GLU A 431 -9.88 5.87 13.00
CA GLU A 431 -10.17 5.57 14.41
C GLU A 431 -9.70 4.17 14.83
N LYS A 432 -9.95 3.14 14.01
CA LYS A 432 -9.55 1.76 14.34
C LYS A 432 -8.05 1.51 14.17
N SER A 433 -7.41 2.24 13.25
CA SER A 433 -5.96 2.19 13.04
C SER A 433 -5.22 2.83 14.22
N GLU A 434 -5.72 3.97 14.72
CA GLU A 434 -5.22 4.64 15.92
C GLU A 434 -5.20 3.75 17.17
N GLU A 435 -6.21 2.88 17.34
CA GLU A 435 -6.23 1.94 18.47
C GLU A 435 -5.04 0.96 18.44
N THR A 436 -4.53 0.61 17.24
CA THR A 436 -3.32 -0.23 17.10
C THR A 436 -2.09 0.51 17.61
N ALA A 437 -1.93 1.77 17.18
CA ALA A 437 -0.82 2.60 17.62
C ALA A 437 -0.86 2.84 19.14
N ARG A 438 -2.05 2.95 19.76
CA ARG A 438 -2.18 2.96 21.23
C ARG A 438 -1.72 1.66 21.87
N ALA A 439 -2.09 0.51 21.31
CA ALA A 439 -1.67 -0.79 21.83
C ALA A 439 -0.15 -0.97 21.76
N PHE A 440 0.48 -0.52 20.67
CA PHE A 440 1.94 -0.54 20.52
C PHE A 440 2.63 0.48 21.45
N ALA A 441 2.04 1.66 21.67
CA ALA A 441 2.55 2.60 22.67
C ALA A 441 2.54 1.98 24.09
N GLU A 442 1.49 1.24 24.44
CA GLU A 442 1.42 0.51 25.71
C GLU A 442 2.47 -0.61 25.80
N GLU A 443 2.79 -1.27 24.69
CA GLU A 443 3.91 -2.21 24.63
C GLU A 443 5.25 -1.52 24.93
N ILE A 444 5.52 -0.38 24.29
CA ILE A 444 6.75 0.41 24.49
C ILE A 444 6.86 0.92 25.93
N ARG A 445 5.75 1.37 26.54
CA ARG A 445 5.72 1.82 27.96
C ARG A 445 6.17 0.76 28.95
N ASN A 446 6.00 -0.51 28.62
CA ASN A 446 6.37 -1.64 29.46
C ASN A 446 7.82 -2.11 29.23
N MET A 447 8.56 -1.46 28.33
CA MET A 447 9.98 -1.73 28.10
C MET A 447 10.87 -1.02 29.13
N THR A 448 12.14 -1.42 29.16
CA THR A 448 13.19 -0.76 29.94
C THR A 448 13.60 0.56 29.27
N TRP A 449 14.16 1.51 30.03
CA TRP A 449 14.41 2.86 29.52
C TRP A 449 15.47 2.91 28.42
N ASP A 450 16.47 2.05 28.47
CA ASP A 450 17.49 1.84 27.43
C ASP A 450 16.86 1.47 26.08
N LYS A 451 15.86 0.59 26.10
CA LYS A 451 15.07 0.20 24.91
C LYS A 451 14.24 1.35 24.37
N ILE A 452 13.64 2.14 25.27
CA ILE A 452 12.84 3.31 24.91
C ILE A 452 13.73 4.38 24.28
N VAL A 453 14.93 4.63 24.83
CA VAL A 453 15.94 5.54 24.25
C VAL A 453 16.29 5.07 22.83
N PHE A 454 16.58 3.79 22.64
CA PHE A 454 16.92 3.25 21.32
C PHE A 454 15.80 3.48 20.29
N LEU A 455 14.55 3.13 20.62
CA LEU A 455 13.41 3.35 19.73
C LEU A 455 13.12 4.85 19.49
N SER A 456 13.54 5.72 20.41
CA SER A 456 13.32 7.16 20.31
C SER A 456 14.01 7.79 19.11
N PHE A 457 15.20 7.29 18.72
CA PHE A 457 15.89 7.72 17.50
C PHE A 457 15.03 7.52 16.25
N LEU A 458 14.36 6.37 16.17
CA LEU A 458 13.60 5.95 15.00
C LEU A 458 12.30 6.75 14.80
N PHE A 459 11.85 7.47 15.84
CA PHE A 459 10.76 8.44 15.71
C PHE A 459 11.20 9.76 15.09
N VAL A 460 12.50 10.05 15.07
CA VAL A 460 13.05 11.28 14.49
C VAL A 460 13.41 11.06 13.03
N SER A 461 14.22 10.05 12.74
CA SER A 461 14.59 9.68 11.38
C SER A 461 15.26 8.30 11.34
N TRP A 462 15.73 7.95 10.15
CA TRP A 462 16.60 6.81 9.91
C TRP A 462 18.03 7.29 10.01
N TYR A 463 18.85 6.53 10.73
CA TYR A 463 20.22 6.89 10.99
C TYR A 463 21.16 5.73 10.74
N HIS A 464 22.40 6.07 10.41
CA HIS A 464 23.49 5.10 10.31
C HIS A 464 23.76 4.47 11.69
N ILE A 465 24.04 3.17 11.73
CA ILE A 465 24.29 2.43 12.97
C ILE A 465 25.37 3.10 13.83
N ASP A 466 26.52 3.45 13.23
CA ASP A 466 27.64 4.01 13.99
C ASP A 466 27.33 5.39 14.59
N PHE A 467 26.49 6.18 13.89
CA PHE A 467 26.04 7.47 14.39
C PHE A 467 25.09 7.30 15.58
N MET A 468 24.10 6.40 15.45
CA MET A 468 23.16 6.11 16.55
C MET A 468 23.89 5.58 17.78
N ARG A 469 24.89 4.70 17.59
CA ARG A 469 25.67 4.12 18.68
C ARG A 469 26.28 5.17 19.59
N GLY A 470 27.01 6.14 19.02
CA GLY A 470 27.69 7.16 19.81
C GLY A 470 26.74 7.99 20.66
N ILE A 471 25.60 8.41 20.11
CA ILE A 471 24.61 9.23 20.84
C ILE A 471 23.82 8.37 21.83
N TYR A 472 23.53 7.12 21.49
CA TYR A 472 22.86 6.19 22.41
C TYR A 472 23.67 5.99 23.68
N GLU A 473 24.96 5.71 23.55
CA GLU A 473 25.88 5.51 24.68
C GLU A 473 25.97 6.77 25.54
N GLU A 474 26.09 7.95 24.93
CA GLU A 474 26.11 9.25 25.62
C GLU A 474 24.83 9.48 26.45
N ILE A 475 23.64 9.22 25.87
CA ILE A 475 22.36 9.39 26.56
C ILE A 475 22.17 8.36 27.68
N VAL A 476 22.59 7.11 27.48
CA VAL A 476 22.52 6.05 28.50
C VAL A 476 23.37 6.42 29.72
N GLU A 477 24.58 6.94 29.49
CA GLU A 477 25.47 7.44 30.54
C GLU A 477 24.90 8.66 31.25
N GLU A 478 24.40 9.66 30.52
CA GLU A 478 23.82 10.90 31.07
C GLU A 478 22.62 10.59 31.98
N LEU A 479 21.76 9.66 31.55
CA LEU A 479 20.56 9.24 32.29
C LEU A 479 20.86 8.25 33.43
N GLN A 480 22.11 7.80 33.57
CA GLN A 480 22.55 6.82 34.58
C GLN A 480 21.66 5.56 34.59
N LEU A 481 21.35 5.03 33.40
CA LEU A 481 20.47 3.87 33.28
C LEU A 481 21.17 2.60 33.79
N VAL A 482 20.80 2.16 34.98
CA VAL A 482 21.30 0.91 35.58
C VAL A 482 20.83 -0.29 34.76
N ASP A 483 21.74 -1.23 34.50
CA ASP A 483 21.52 -2.46 33.70
C ASP A 483 21.08 -2.19 32.24
N ALA A 484 21.43 -1.03 31.67
CA ALA A 484 21.22 -0.75 30.25
C ALA A 484 22.01 -1.74 29.39
N LEU A 485 21.39 -2.18 28.29
CA LEU A 485 22.09 -2.96 27.27
C LEU A 485 23.08 -2.05 26.53
N ASP A 486 24.19 -2.63 26.05
CA ASP A 486 25.00 -1.94 25.05
C ASP A 486 24.22 -1.80 23.73
N PHE A 487 24.72 -0.96 22.84
CA PHE A 487 24.04 -0.65 21.59
C PHE A 487 23.80 -1.88 20.71
N ASP A 488 24.76 -2.80 20.62
CA ASP A 488 24.63 -3.99 19.76
C ASP A 488 23.58 -4.96 20.34
N ASP A 489 23.59 -5.15 21.66
CA ASP A 489 22.62 -5.97 22.37
C ASP A 489 21.18 -5.43 22.23
N VAL A 490 20.98 -4.11 22.30
CA VAL A 490 19.65 -3.51 22.11
C VAL A 490 19.23 -3.51 20.64
N LEU A 491 20.17 -3.33 19.70
CA LEU A 491 19.89 -3.45 18.27
C LEU A 491 19.46 -4.89 17.95
N ASP A 492 20.23 -5.89 18.37
CA ASP A 492 19.91 -7.30 18.17
C ASP A 492 18.62 -7.71 18.90
N TRP A 493 18.26 -7.04 20.01
CA TRP A 493 16.97 -7.22 20.65
C TRP A 493 15.80 -6.87 19.73
N PHE A 494 15.91 -5.80 18.93
CA PHE A 494 14.81 -5.30 18.08
C PHE A 494 14.89 -5.72 16.62
N LYS A 495 16.07 -6.08 16.16
CA LYS A 495 16.34 -6.51 14.80
C LYS A 495 15.46 -7.69 14.42
N ASP A 496 15.00 -7.68 13.17
CA ASP A 496 14.08 -8.69 12.61
C ASP A 496 12.73 -8.77 13.36
N ASP A 497 12.36 -7.70 14.06
CA ASP A 497 11.09 -7.57 14.79
C ASP A 497 10.46 -6.18 14.61
N LYS A 498 10.86 -5.23 15.47
CA LYS A 498 10.38 -3.83 15.45
C LYS A 498 11.24 -2.94 14.59
N VAL A 499 12.43 -3.43 14.25
CA VAL A 499 13.48 -2.67 13.58
C VAL A 499 14.03 -3.47 12.42
N ARG A 500 14.21 -2.75 11.30
CA ARG A 500 14.93 -3.23 10.13
C ARG A 500 16.27 -2.54 10.02
N VAL A 501 17.24 -3.30 9.54
CA VAL A 501 18.55 -2.79 9.12
C VAL A 501 18.62 -2.97 7.62
N GLY A 502 18.70 -1.87 6.88
CA GLY A 502 18.76 -1.87 5.42
C GLY A 502 20.03 -1.22 4.90
N ASP A 503 20.47 -1.66 3.72
CA ASP A 503 21.48 -0.95 2.96
C ASP A 503 20.81 0.24 2.27
N ASP A 504 21.32 1.44 2.50
CA ASP A 504 20.87 2.61 1.76
C ASP A 504 21.59 2.66 0.42
N ILE A 505 20.83 2.77 -0.67
CA ILE A 505 21.39 2.84 -2.03
C ILE A 505 22.12 4.18 -2.23
N LEU A 506 21.76 5.21 -1.45
CA LEU A 506 22.29 6.57 -1.58
C LEU A 506 23.50 6.85 -0.67
N TYR A 507 23.66 6.12 0.44
CA TYR A 507 24.75 6.30 1.39
C TYR A 507 25.40 4.95 1.70
N ALA A 508 26.71 4.84 1.48
CA ALA A 508 27.46 3.62 1.80
C ALA A 508 27.40 3.35 3.31
N GLY A 509 26.46 2.50 3.75
CA GLY A 509 26.26 2.23 5.17
C GLY A 509 24.95 1.49 5.47
N LYS A 510 24.82 1.01 6.71
CA LYS A 510 23.62 0.33 7.21
C LYS A 510 22.77 1.30 8.03
N ASN A 511 21.55 1.55 7.55
CA ASN A 511 20.58 2.42 8.22
C ASN A 511 19.57 1.61 9.03
N VAL A 512 19.16 2.17 10.16
CA VAL A 512 18.19 1.58 11.08
C VAL A 512 16.87 2.34 10.99
N GLY A 513 15.76 1.61 10.87
CA GLY A 513 14.42 2.18 10.83
C GLY A 513 13.38 1.23 11.41
N PHE A 514 12.16 1.72 11.66
CA PHE A 514 11.05 0.84 12.05
C PHE A 514 10.78 -0.21 10.98
N SER A 515 10.50 -1.42 11.42
CA SER A 515 10.08 -2.53 10.56
C SER A 515 8.74 -2.29 9.88
N HIS A 516 7.88 -1.50 10.52
CA HIS A 516 6.51 -1.24 10.06
C HIS A 516 6.07 0.20 10.41
N PRO A 517 5.40 0.93 9.51
CA PRO A 517 4.97 2.31 9.74
C PRO A 517 4.08 2.52 10.97
N SER A 518 3.27 1.54 11.36
CA SER A 518 2.42 1.68 12.57
C SER A 518 3.20 1.89 13.88
N TYR A 519 4.50 1.59 13.92
CA TYR A 519 5.33 1.96 15.06
C TYR A 519 5.60 3.46 15.11
N SER A 520 5.86 4.15 13.99
CA SER A 520 6.09 5.60 14.01
C SER A 520 4.88 6.37 14.53
N GLU A 521 3.67 5.89 14.21
CA GLU A 521 2.39 6.44 14.72
C GLU A 521 2.22 6.34 16.24
N THR A 522 3.07 5.59 16.95
CA THR A 522 2.98 5.43 18.41
C THR A 522 3.45 6.66 19.17
N LEU A 523 4.31 7.49 18.57
CA LEU A 523 4.95 8.63 19.24
C LEU A 523 3.92 9.57 19.88
N LYS A 524 2.86 9.91 19.15
CA LYS A 524 1.78 10.80 19.64
C LYS A 524 1.10 10.28 20.92
N TYR A 525 1.04 8.96 21.10
CA TYR A 525 0.48 8.35 22.31
C TYR A 525 1.51 8.25 23.44
N LEU A 526 2.80 8.12 23.12
CA LEU A 526 3.87 8.16 24.12
C LEU A 526 4.04 9.57 24.71
N ILE A 527 3.90 10.62 23.90
CA ILE A 527 4.05 12.02 24.33
C ILE A 527 2.73 12.61 24.88
N GLY A 528 1.57 12.18 24.37
CA GLY A 528 0.26 12.80 24.64
C GLY A 528 -0.46 12.40 25.95
N GLU A 529 -0.28 11.18 26.48
CA GLU A 529 -1.11 10.66 27.58
C GLU A 529 -0.62 11.04 29.00
N ASN A 530 -1.52 11.35 29.93
CA ASN A 530 -1.19 11.86 31.27
C ASN A 530 -0.51 10.81 32.18
N GLY A 531 0.53 11.21 32.93
CA GLY A 531 1.14 10.36 33.97
C GLY A 531 2.62 10.63 34.23
N SER A 532 3.20 9.88 35.17
CA SER A 532 4.64 9.94 35.51
C SER A 532 5.53 9.46 34.37
N PHE A 533 5.08 8.46 33.60
CA PHE A 533 5.77 7.97 32.41
C PHE A 533 5.98 9.10 31.39
N ARG A 534 4.92 9.87 31.09
CA ARG A 534 4.97 10.97 30.12
C ARG A 534 6.03 12.01 30.47
N ARG A 535 6.15 12.39 31.74
CA ARG A 535 7.15 13.37 32.17
C ARG A 535 8.55 12.86 31.85
N LYS A 536 8.88 11.65 32.30
CA LYS A 536 10.20 11.05 32.07
C LYS A 536 10.47 10.79 30.59
N TYR A 537 9.49 10.30 29.83
CA TYR A 537 9.65 10.08 28.38
C TYR A 537 9.86 11.40 27.62
N ARG A 538 9.13 12.48 27.97
CA ARG A 538 9.34 13.80 27.35
C ARG A 538 10.72 14.37 27.66
N ASP A 539 11.23 14.15 28.87
CA ASP A 539 12.60 14.55 29.19
C ASP A 539 13.59 13.75 28.32
N ILE A 540 13.45 12.42 28.23
CA ILE A 540 14.33 11.58 27.41
C ILE A 540 14.25 11.91 25.90
N PHE A 541 13.05 11.89 25.33
CA PHE A 541 12.85 12.15 23.91
C PHE A 541 13.18 13.60 23.58
N GLY A 542 12.66 14.55 24.36
CA GLY A 542 12.82 15.97 24.10
C GLY A 542 14.19 16.51 24.50
N ARG A 543 14.52 16.48 25.80
CA ARG A 543 15.69 17.17 26.34
C ARG A 543 17.00 16.43 26.13
N ASN A 544 17.01 15.10 26.21
CA ASN A 544 18.23 14.33 25.99
C ASN A 544 18.44 14.08 24.50
N LEU A 545 17.49 13.41 23.84
CA LEU A 545 17.66 12.98 22.45
C LEU A 545 17.60 14.13 21.45
N LEU A 546 16.50 14.91 21.39
CA LEU A 546 16.39 15.96 20.36
C LEU A 546 17.42 17.06 20.52
N PHE A 547 17.87 17.40 21.74
CA PHE A 547 18.99 18.34 21.91
C PHE A 547 20.31 17.75 21.40
N SER A 548 20.64 16.51 21.78
CA SER A 548 21.88 15.86 21.32
C SER A 548 21.93 15.75 19.79
N LEU A 549 20.79 15.45 19.16
CA LEU A 549 20.66 15.44 17.70
C LEU A 549 20.67 16.86 17.10
N ALA A 550 20.08 17.86 17.76
CA ALA A 550 20.08 19.25 17.25
C ALA A 550 21.51 19.83 17.16
N GLU A 551 22.41 19.38 18.02
CA GLU A 551 23.81 19.81 18.01
C GLU A 551 24.56 19.35 16.76
N LYS A 552 24.19 18.20 16.17
CA LYS A 552 24.84 17.69 14.95
C LYS A 552 24.18 18.26 13.70
N ASP A 553 24.97 18.80 12.78
CA ASP A 553 24.46 19.45 11.58
C ASP A 553 23.73 18.49 10.63
N GLU A 554 24.13 17.22 10.60
CA GLU A 554 23.54 16.19 9.73
C GLU A 554 22.15 15.71 10.19
N THR A 555 21.78 15.96 11.45
CA THR A 555 20.47 15.57 12.02
C THR A 555 19.57 16.75 12.37
N ALA A 556 20.09 17.97 12.23
CA ALA A 556 19.39 19.21 12.52
C ALA A 556 18.04 19.31 11.78
N GLY A 557 18.00 18.88 10.51
CA GLY A 557 16.76 18.86 9.72
C GLY A 557 15.71 17.88 10.23
N ALA A 558 16.12 16.65 10.51
CA ALA A 558 15.25 15.63 11.08
C ALA A 558 14.66 16.06 12.43
N VAL A 559 15.46 16.72 13.27
CA VAL A 559 14.97 17.30 14.53
C VAL A 559 13.95 18.39 14.28
N ALA A 560 14.15 19.27 13.30
CA ALA A 560 13.19 20.33 12.98
C ALA A 560 11.81 19.74 12.61
N HIS A 561 11.79 18.73 11.75
CA HIS A 561 10.55 18.01 11.40
C HIS A 561 9.89 17.37 12.62
N ALA A 562 10.64 16.59 13.40
CA ALA A 562 10.10 15.90 14.58
C ALA A 562 9.53 16.88 15.63
N VAL A 563 10.18 18.03 15.84
CA VAL A 563 9.72 19.07 16.75
C VAL A 563 8.44 19.73 16.23
N VAL A 564 8.38 20.09 14.94
CA VAL A 564 7.20 20.75 14.36
C VAL A 564 5.98 19.83 14.36
N GLU A 565 6.11 18.58 13.94
CA GLU A 565 5.01 17.61 13.89
C GLU A 565 4.40 17.33 15.28
N ASN A 566 5.20 17.51 16.33
CA ASN A 566 4.80 17.24 17.71
C ASN A 566 4.80 18.50 18.59
N PHE A 567 4.79 19.70 18.00
CA PHE A 567 5.09 20.95 18.71
C PHE A 567 4.20 21.16 19.95
N ASN A 568 2.89 21.01 19.78
CA ASN A 568 1.90 21.16 20.86
C ASN A 568 2.01 20.08 21.96
N GLN A 569 2.74 19.00 21.68
CA GLN A 569 2.96 17.91 22.61
C GLN A 569 4.34 17.97 23.25
N LEU A 570 5.28 18.77 22.77
CA LEU A 570 6.62 18.83 23.36
C LEU A 570 6.72 19.92 24.44
N PRO A 571 7.70 19.82 25.35
CA PRO A 571 8.05 20.94 26.24
C PRO A 571 8.46 22.20 25.47
N GLU A 572 8.19 23.39 26.03
CA GLU A 572 8.47 24.68 25.39
C GLU A 572 9.95 24.88 25.05
N ASP A 573 10.86 24.44 25.92
CA ASP A 573 12.30 24.47 25.70
C ASP A 573 12.76 23.60 24.53
N VAL A 574 12.04 22.51 24.23
CA VAL A 574 12.26 21.67 23.04
C VAL A 574 11.70 22.35 21.80
N GLY A 575 10.52 22.97 21.89
CA GLY A 575 9.98 23.82 20.81
C GLY A 575 10.95 24.93 20.42
N ASN A 576 11.65 25.50 21.40
CA ASN A 576 12.67 26.52 21.21
C ASN A 576 13.92 26.05 20.43
N LEU A 577 14.10 24.73 20.23
CA LEU A 577 15.14 24.22 19.33
C LEU A 577 14.94 24.73 17.90
N LEU A 578 13.70 24.95 17.44
CA LEU A 578 13.45 25.47 16.09
C LEU A 578 14.15 26.81 15.84
N PHE A 579 14.16 27.70 16.83
CA PHE A 579 14.87 28.98 16.71
C PHE A 579 16.38 28.80 16.65
N LYS A 580 16.94 27.85 17.41
CA LYS A 580 18.37 27.52 17.36
C LYS A 580 18.76 26.85 16.04
N LEU A 581 17.92 25.96 15.53
CA LEU A 581 18.12 25.27 14.26
C LEU A 581 18.00 26.24 13.08
N ALA A 582 17.07 27.20 13.13
CA ALA A 582 16.96 28.29 12.15
C ALA A 582 18.20 29.19 12.09
N GLU A 583 19.07 29.13 13.10
CA GLU A 583 20.36 29.84 13.10
C GLU A 583 21.45 29.09 12.33
N LYS A 584 21.30 27.78 12.12
CA LYS A 584 22.22 26.95 11.34
C LYS A 584 21.86 27.00 9.85
N ASP A 585 22.78 27.45 9.01
CA ASP A 585 22.57 27.54 7.56
C ASP A 585 22.14 26.20 6.93
N ARG A 586 22.68 25.07 7.41
CA ARG A 586 22.36 23.73 6.87
C ARG A 586 20.97 23.22 7.24
N ALA A 587 20.37 23.73 8.31
CA ALA A 587 19.06 23.30 8.80
C ALA A 587 17.96 24.29 8.44
N ALA A 588 18.32 25.44 7.86
CA ALA A 588 17.38 26.49 7.54
C ALA A 588 16.31 26.03 6.55
N TRP A 589 16.68 25.18 5.59
CA TRP A 589 15.73 24.58 4.66
C TRP A 589 14.73 23.68 5.36
N ASP A 590 15.19 22.73 6.16
CA ASP A 590 14.32 21.79 6.87
C ASP A 590 13.39 22.53 7.85
N VAL A 591 13.89 23.55 8.55
CA VAL A 591 13.06 24.37 9.44
C VAL A 591 12.00 25.13 8.63
N ALA A 592 12.36 25.76 7.51
CA ALA A 592 11.40 26.48 6.67
C ALA A 592 10.34 25.52 6.09
N SER A 593 10.76 24.36 5.60
CA SER A 593 9.89 23.32 5.06
C SER A 593 8.92 22.79 6.11
N ALA A 594 9.44 22.36 7.27
CA ALA A 594 8.63 21.84 8.36
C ALA A 594 7.59 22.87 8.85
N VAL A 595 8.01 24.12 9.07
CA VAL A 595 7.12 25.21 9.51
C VAL A 595 6.05 25.53 8.46
N ALA A 596 6.41 25.59 7.17
CA ALA A 596 5.44 25.87 6.11
C ALA A 596 4.38 24.77 5.98
N GLN A 597 4.79 23.49 6.04
CA GLN A 597 3.87 22.34 5.95
C GLN A 597 2.88 22.27 7.14
N ASN A 598 3.28 22.76 8.31
CA ASN A 598 2.49 22.67 9.55
C ASN A 598 2.02 24.03 10.06
N PHE A 599 2.07 25.08 9.23
CA PHE A 599 1.89 26.47 9.65
C PHE A 599 0.62 26.69 10.48
N ASN A 600 -0.50 26.09 10.05
CA ASN A 600 -1.81 26.23 10.72
C ASN A 600 -1.89 25.58 12.11
N GLN A 601 -0.91 24.76 12.49
CA GLN A 601 -0.85 24.06 13.78
C GLN A 601 0.17 24.69 14.75
N LEU A 602 0.92 25.69 14.28
CA LEU A 602 2.02 26.31 15.02
C LEU A 602 1.61 27.68 15.57
N PRO A 603 2.17 28.09 16.72
CA PRO A 603 2.03 29.46 17.21
C PRO A 603 2.65 30.50 16.26
N GLU A 604 2.16 31.74 16.36
CA GLU A 604 2.55 32.86 15.47
C GLU A 604 4.06 33.15 15.49
N ASP A 605 4.70 33.08 16.66
CA ASP A 605 6.14 33.31 16.82
C ASP A 605 7.00 32.24 16.09
N VAL A 606 6.53 31.00 16.03
CA VAL A 606 7.16 29.93 15.24
C VAL A 606 6.90 30.15 13.75
N GLY A 607 5.68 30.51 13.36
CA GLY A 607 5.37 30.89 11.97
C GLY A 607 6.25 32.06 11.48
N ASN A 608 6.56 32.99 12.38
CA ASN A 608 7.44 34.13 12.11
C ASN A 608 8.89 33.75 11.79
N LEU A 609 9.31 32.50 12.03
CA LEU A 609 10.60 31.99 11.58
C LEU A 609 10.75 32.05 10.06
N LEU A 610 9.67 31.88 9.29
CA LEU A 610 9.73 32.00 7.82
C LEU A 610 10.20 33.40 7.39
N PHE A 611 9.71 34.45 8.06
CA PHE A 611 10.13 35.83 7.80
C PHE A 611 11.59 36.04 8.21
N LYS A 612 12.00 35.55 9.40
CA LYS A 612 13.39 35.66 9.88
C LYS A 612 14.38 34.92 8.96
N LEU A 613 14.01 33.74 8.45
CA LEU A 613 14.82 32.96 7.52
C LEU A 613 14.87 33.61 6.13
N ALA A 614 13.77 34.21 5.66
CA ALA A 614 13.73 34.94 4.38
C ALA A 614 14.67 36.15 4.33
N GLU A 615 15.05 36.69 5.49
CA GLU A 615 16.04 37.77 5.58
C GLU A 615 17.47 37.30 5.29
N LYS A 616 17.79 36.02 5.53
CA LYS A 616 19.12 35.45 5.31
C LYS A 616 19.30 35.01 3.86
N ASP A 617 20.31 35.56 3.17
CA ASP A 617 20.59 35.27 1.76
C ASP A 617 20.64 33.76 1.42
N ARG A 618 21.19 32.92 2.32
CA ARG A 618 21.30 31.46 2.11
C ARG A 618 19.97 30.73 2.28
N ALA A 619 19.21 31.07 3.32
CA ALA A 619 17.93 30.40 3.65
C ALA A 619 16.73 30.96 2.86
N ALA A 620 16.88 32.13 2.25
CA ALA A 620 15.82 32.79 1.53
C ALA A 620 15.30 31.99 0.34
N TRP A 621 16.18 31.25 -0.34
CA TRP A 621 15.75 30.33 -1.40
C TRP A 621 14.91 29.17 -0.84
N ASP A 622 15.34 28.62 0.30
CA ASP A 622 14.66 27.53 0.96
C ASP A 622 13.24 27.93 1.41
N VAL A 623 13.11 29.11 2.01
CA VAL A 623 11.82 29.69 2.38
C VAL A 623 10.95 29.90 1.15
N ALA A 624 11.51 30.40 0.05
CA ALA A 624 10.74 30.60 -1.18
C ALA A 624 10.17 29.28 -1.73
N SER A 625 10.96 28.21 -1.66
CA SER A 625 10.54 26.87 -2.10
C SER A 625 9.48 26.28 -1.17
N ALA A 626 9.71 26.31 0.14
CA ALA A 626 8.75 25.83 1.14
C ALA A 626 7.41 26.58 1.07
N VAL A 627 7.43 27.90 0.89
CA VAL A 627 6.21 28.73 0.75
C VAL A 627 5.50 28.47 -0.58
N ALA A 628 6.23 28.26 -1.68
CA ALA A 628 5.62 27.94 -2.97
C ALA A 628 4.93 26.57 -2.97
N GLU A 629 5.58 25.55 -2.39
CA GLU A 629 5.05 24.18 -2.26
C GLU A 629 3.82 24.08 -1.34
N ASN A 630 3.68 25.01 -0.39
CA ASN A 630 2.60 25.02 0.58
C ASN A 630 1.65 26.21 0.40
N PHE A 631 1.73 26.92 -0.72
CA PHE A 631 1.09 28.23 -0.91
C PHE A 631 -0.41 28.25 -0.57
N ASN A 632 -1.13 27.21 -0.97
CA ASN A 632 -2.58 27.09 -0.75
C ASN A 632 -2.98 26.85 0.72
N GLN A 633 -2.01 26.50 1.58
CA GLN A 633 -2.22 26.23 3.00
C GLN A 633 -1.76 27.40 3.89
N LEU A 634 -1.10 28.41 3.30
CA LEU A 634 -0.48 29.52 4.01
C LEU A 634 -1.33 30.79 3.96
N PRO A 635 -1.31 31.61 5.03
CA PRO A 635 -1.90 32.94 5.01
C PRO A 635 -1.30 33.87 3.95
N GLU A 636 -2.06 34.88 3.52
CA GLU A 636 -1.68 35.80 2.44
C GLU A 636 -0.38 36.57 2.73
N ASP A 637 -0.16 36.98 3.98
CA ASP A 637 1.05 37.68 4.42
C ASP A 637 2.32 36.82 4.32
N VAL A 638 2.20 35.51 4.59
CA VAL A 638 3.28 34.53 4.37
C VAL A 638 3.48 34.31 2.87
N GLY A 639 2.40 34.14 2.10
CA GLY A 639 2.47 34.07 0.64
C GLY A 639 3.15 35.29 0.01
N ASN A 640 2.96 36.46 0.61
CA ASN A 640 3.59 37.71 0.19
C ASN A 640 5.13 37.73 0.37
N LEU A 641 5.70 36.79 1.14
CA LEU A 641 7.16 36.60 1.18
C LEU A 641 7.74 36.30 -0.20
N LEU A 642 7.02 35.58 -1.06
CA LEU A 642 7.47 35.26 -2.42
C LEU A 642 7.78 36.54 -3.22
N PHE A 643 6.95 37.58 -3.08
CA PHE A 643 7.18 38.86 -3.75
C PHE A 643 8.40 39.60 -3.18
N LYS A 644 8.58 39.59 -1.86
CA LYS A 644 9.76 40.20 -1.21
C LYS A 644 11.06 39.49 -1.59
N LEU A 645 11.01 38.17 -1.74
CA LEU A 645 12.15 37.35 -2.13
C LEU A 645 12.51 37.53 -3.60
N ALA A 646 11.51 37.66 -4.48
CA ALA A 646 11.71 38.00 -5.89
C ALA A 646 12.40 39.36 -6.09
N GLU A 647 12.25 40.30 -5.15
CA GLU A 647 12.94 41.60 -5.19
C GLU A 647 14.44 41.51 -4.90
N LYS A 648 14.93 40.45 -4.25
CA LYS A 648 16.36 40.30 -3.95
C LYS A 648 17.11 39.69 -5.14
N ASP A 649 18.01 40.43 -5.78
CA ASP A 649 18.68 40.02 -7.03
C ASP A 649 19.39 38.67 -6.94
N LYS A 650 20.10 38.40 -5.84
CA LYS A 650 20.80 37.12 -5.63
C LYS A 650 19.86 35.92 -5.52
N ILE A 651 18.63 36.13 -5.05
CA ILE A 651 17.65 35.07 -4.78
C ILE A 651 16.70 34.90 -5.97
N ALA A 652 16.41 35.98 -6.69
CA ALA A 652 15.50 35.99 -7.81
C ALA A 652 15.83 34.91 -8.86
N LEU A 653 17.12 34.67 -9.14
CA LEU A 653 17.57 33.60 -10.04
C LEU A 653 17.14 32.21 -9.55
N ASN A 654 17.53 31.84 -8.33
CA ASN A 654 17.18 30.54 -7.75
C ASN A 654 15.66 30.40 -7.56
N PHE A 655 14.98 31.50 -7.24
CA PHE A 655 13.53 31.52 -7.11
C PHE A 655 12.82 31.31 -8.45
N ALA A 656 13.34 31.84 -9.55
CA ALA A 656 12.83 31.54 -10.88
C ALA A 656 12.94 30.03 -11.21
N VAL A 657 14.01 29.37 -10.77
CA VAL A 657 14.13 27.90 -10.89
C VAL A 657 13.02 27.20 -10.09
N THR A 658 12.83 27.54 -8.81
CA THR A 658 11.74 27.01 -7.97
C THR A 658 10.35 27.17 -8.60
N MET A 659 10.11 28.31 -9.27
CA MET A 659 8.84 28.57 -9.97
C MET A 659 8.60 27.63 -11.14
N THR A 660 9.65 27.04 -11.74
CA THR A 660 9.52 26.06 -12.82
C THR A 660 8.88 24.77 -12.31
N GLU A 661 9.18 24.37 -11.08
CA GLU A 661 8.71 23.13 -10.47
C GLU A 661 7.34 23.30 -9.80
N ASN A 662 7.01 24.51 -9.35
CA ASN A 662 5.82 24.77 -8.52
C ASN A 662 4.77 25.71 -9.17
N LEU A 663 4.90 26.00 -10.47
CA LEU A 663 4.05 26.97 -11.19
C LEU A 663 2.54 26.72 -11.01
N ILE A 664 2.15 25.45 -11.01
CA ILE A 664 0.74 25.01 -10.95
C ILE A 664 0.16 25.15 -9.53
N GLN A 665 1.00 25.15 -8.50
CA GLN A 665 0.54 25.21 -7.11
C GLN A 665 0.10 26.62 -6.69
N LEU A 666 0.61 27.65 -7.38
CA LEU A 666 0.28 29.05 -7.11
C LEU A 666 -1.06 29.44 -7.74
N SER A 667 -1.79 30.34 -7.07
CA SER A 667 -2.96 30.99 -7.66
C SER A 667 -2.57 31.80 -8.90
N GLU A 668 -3.50 31.93 -9.85
CA GLU A 668 -3.24 32.60 -11.13
C GLU A 668 -2.74 34.05 -10.94
N ASP A 669 -3.36 34.84 -10.06
CA ASP A 669 -2.93 36.21 -9.78
C ASP A 669 -1.48 36.26 -9.27
N VAL A 670 -1.16 35.41 -8.28
CA VAL A 670 0.14 35.40 -7.62
C VAL A 670 1.22 34.95 -8.59
N ARG A 671 0.98 33.85 -9.31
CA ARG A 671 1.86 33.35 -10.36
C ARG A 671 2.16 34.43 -11.38
N ASN A 672 1.12 35.05 -11.94
CA ASN A 672 1.28 36.01 -13.03
C ASN A 672 2.07 37.24 -12.56
N ARG A 673 1.75 37.78 -11.37
CA ARG A 673 2.47 38.92 -10.78
C ARG A 673 3.94 38.59 -10.50
N LEU A 674 4.24 37.39 -9.98
CA LEU A 674 5.62 36.94 -9.74
C LEU A 674 6.41 36.80 -11.05
N LEU A 675 5.81 36.19 -12.08
CA LEU A 675 6.45 36.08 -13.41
C LEU A 675 6.77 37.46 -13.99
N PHE A 676 5.84 38.43 -13.91
CA PHE A 676 6.10 39.78 -14.38
C PHE A 676 7.20 40.49 -13.60
N LYS A 677 7.29 40.25 -12.29
CA LYS A 677 8.30 40.84 -11.42
C LYS A 677 9.68 40.26 -11.69
N LEU A 678 9.77 38.93 -11.84
CA LEU A 678 11.01 38.26 -12.24
C LEU A 678 11.42 38.64 -13.67
N ALA A 679 10.49 38.85 -14.59
CA ALA A 679 10.80 39.29 -15.95
C ALA A 679 11.42 40.69 -16.04
N GLU A 680 11.36 41.51 -14.98
CA GLU A 680 11.97 42.85 -14.95
C GLU A 680 13.49 42.79 -14.91
N LYS A 681 14.03 41.73 -14.29
CA LYS A 681 15.46 41.60 -14.04
C LYS A 681 16.16 40.85 -15.17
N ASP A 682 17.37 41.29 -15.51
CA ASP A 682 18.14 40.72 -16.61
C ASP A 682 18.67 39.33 -16.26
N GLU A 683 18.97 39.07 -14.97
CA GLU A 683 19.50 37.79 -14.50
C GLU A 683 18.50 36.64 -14.64
N THR A 684 17.22 36.90 -14.35
CA THR A 684 16.11 35.90 -14.34
C THR A 684 15.36 35.82 -15.66
N ALA A 685 15.58 36.76 -16.58
CA ALA A 685 14.80 36.84 -17.82
C ALA A 685 14.89 35.54 -18.64
N TRP A 686 16.03 34.84 -18.61
CA TRP A 686 16.18 33.57 -19.32
C TRP A 686 15.31 32.46 -18.70
N ASP A 687 15.33 32.31 -17.37
CA ASP A 687 14.53 31.33 -16.64
C ASP A 687 13.04 31.60 -16.79
N VAL A 688 12.62 32.86 -16.68
CA VAL A 688 11.20 33.22 -16.89
C VAL A 688 10.77 32.94 -18.34
N ALA A 689 11.63 33.21 -19.33
CA ALA A 689 11.32 32.86 -20.72
C ALA A 689 11.23 31.34 -20.93
N TRP A 690 12.03 30.56 -20.19
CA TRP A 690 11.94 29.11 -20.20
C TRP A 690 10.61 28.62 -19.61
N ILE A 691 10.22 29.14 -18.43
CA ILE A 691 8.94 28.83 -17.79
C ILE A 691 7.77 29.12 -18.73
N VAL A 692 7.77 30.30 -19.37
CA VAL A 692 6.73 30.71 -20.33
C VAL A 692 6.68 29.78 -21.54
N ALA A 693 7.84 29.33 -22.05
CA ALA A 693 7.91 28.42 -23.19
C ALA A 693 7.30 27.04 -22.86
N GLU A 694 7.74 26.42 -21.77
CA GLU A 694 7.32 25.06 -21.39
C GLU A 694 5.86 25.01 -20.90
N ASN A 695 5.35 26.12 -20.36
CA ASN A 695 4.00 26.20 -19.79
C ASN A 695 3.07 27.14 -20.58
N PHE A 696 3.37 27.44 -21.84
CA PHE A 696 2.63 28.44 -22.62
C PHE A 696 1.12 28.19 -22.64
N ASN A 697 0.71 26.93 -22.82
CA ASN A 697 -0.71 26.55 -22.86
C ASN A 697 -1.41 26.59 -21.48
N GLN A 698 -0.67 26.74 -20.38
CA GLN A 698 -1.21 26.83 -19.01
C GLN A 698 -1.31 28.27 -18.51
N LEU A 699 -0.73 29.23 -19.24
CA LEU A 699 -0.82 30.65 -18.93
C LEU A 699 -2.03 31.28 -19.64
N PRO A 700 -2.71 32.26 -19.01
CA PRO A 700 -3.66 33.09 -19.73
C PRO A 700 -3.00 33.74 -20.95
N GLU A 701 -3.72 33.75 -22.07
CA GLU A 701 -3.18 34.19 -23.37
C GLU A 701 -2.58 35.60 -23.30
N ASP A 702 -3.28 36.54 -22.66
CA ASP A 702 -2.83 37.92 -22.51
C ASP A 702 -1.55 38.03 -21.66
N VAL A 703 -1.43 37.21 -20.61
CA VAL A 703 -0.27 37.16 -19.72
C VAL A 703 0.94 36.59 -20.46
N GLY A 704 0.77 35.44 -21.12
CA GLY A 704 1.83 34.81 -21.91
C GLY A 704 2.38 35.77 -22.97
N ASN A 705 1.49 36.41 -23.72
CA ASN A 705 1.86 37.36 -24.77
C ASN A 705 2.63 38.57 -24.22
N ARG A 706 2.13 39.18 -23.14
CA ARG A 706 2.78 40.33 -22.49
C ARG A 706 4.15 39.96 -21.90
N LEU A 707 4.29 38.76 -21.34
CA LEU A 707 5.58 38.27 -20.84
C LEU A 707 6.57 38.07 -21.99
N LEU A 708 6.15 37.47 -23.11
CA LEU A 708 7.00 37.32 -24.29
C LEU A 708 7.50 38.68 -24.81
N PHE A 709 6.64 39.69 -24.87
CA PHE A 709 7.05 41.06 -25.22
C PHE A 709 8.11 41.62 -24.27
N LYS A 710 7.86 41.54 -22.96
CA LYS A 710 8.77 42.06 -21.92
C LYS A 710 10.13 41.36 -21.98
N LEU A 711 10.12 40.03 -22.16
CA LEU A 711 11.33 39.21 -22.20
C LEU A 711 12.09 39.35 -23.53
N ALA A 712 11.41 39.63 -24.64
CA ALA A 712 12.06 39.88 -25.94
C ALA A 712 13.01 41.08 -25.91
N GLU A 713 12.76 42.04 -25.03
CA GLU A 713 13.63 43.20 -24.82
C GLU A 713 14.97 42.81 -24.19
N LYS A 714 15.00 41.70 -23.45
CA LYS A 714 16.19 41.21 -22.73
C LYS A 714 17.04 40.30 -23.62
N ASP A 715 18.32 40.65 -23.77
CA ASP A 715 19.24 39.91 -24.67
C ASP A 715 19.48 38.46 -24.24
N ARG A 716 19.47 38.17 -22.94
CA ARG A 716 19.65 36.80 -22.41
C ARG A 716 18.44 35.91 -22.69
N ALA A 717 17.23 36.46 -22.66
CA ALA A 717 15.98 35.73 -22.88
C ALA A 717 15.62 35.59 -24.36
N ALA A 718 16.15 36.47 -25.21
CA ALA A 718 15.81 36.59 -26.63
C ALA A 718 15.79 35.26 -27.40
N GLY A 719 16.74 34.35 -27.12
CA GLY A 719 16.78 33.04 -27.75
C GLY A 719 15.63 32.12 -27.33
N THR A 720 15.34 32.07 -26.03
CA THR A 720 14.25 31.25 -25.48
C THR A 720 12.88 31.79 -25.88
N VAL A 721 12.72 33.13 -25.92
CA VAL A 721 11.52 33.78 -26.45
C VAL A 721 11.30 33.41 -27.92
N ALA A 722 12.36 33.42 -28.74
CA ALA A 722 12.25 33.04 -30.15
C ALA A 722 11.80 31.58 -30.31
N ARG A 723 12.29 30.67 -29.47
CA ARG A 723 11.84 29.27 -29.43
C ARG A 723 10.35 29.19 -29.07
N ALA A 724 9.95 29.82 -27.97
CA ALA A 724 8.56 29.82 -27.49
C ALA A 724 7.58 30.33 -28.56
N VAL A 725 7.94 31.43 -29.25
CA VAL A 725 7.12 32.01 -30.32
C VAL A 725 7.05 31.09 -31.54
N ALA A 726 8.16 30.43 -31.91
CA ALA A 726 8.17 29.53 -33.07
C ALA A 726 7.37 28.25 -32.84
N GLU A 727 7.48 27.63 -31.66
CA GLU A 727 6.76 26.40 -31.30
C GLU A 727 5.25 26.59 -31.14
N ASN A 728 4.82 27.82 -30.83
CA ASN A 728 3.41 28.16 -30.61
C ASN A 728 2.85 29.11 -31.68
N PHE A 729 3.54 29.28 -32.81
CA PHE A 729 3.25 30.34 -33.78
C PHE A 729 1.78 30.41 -34.24
N ASP A 730 1.17 29.24 -34.51
CA ASP A 730 -0.22 29.14 -34.97
C ASP A 730 -1.27 29.56 -33.93
N LYS A 731 -0.88 29.65 -32.65
CA LYS A 731 -1.73 30.04 -31.53
C LYS A 731 -1.51 31.47 -31.07
N LEU A 732 -0.57 32.19 -31.70
CA LEU A 732 -0.15 33.51 -31.27
C LEU A 732 -0.80 34.61 -32.12
N PRO A 733 -1.18 35.73 -31.50
CA PRO A 733 -1.48 36.96 -32.23
C PRO A 733 -0.32 37.40 -33.13
N GLU A 734 -0.66 38.06 -34.24
CA GLU A 734 0.31 38.45 -35.27
C GLU A 734 1.44 39.33 -34.72
N ASP A 735 1.13 40.24 -33.80
CA ASP A 735 2.11 41.11 -33.15
C ASP A 735 3.11 40.35 -32.28
N VAL A 736 2.69 39.27 -31.60
CA VAL A 736 3.57 38.36 -30.85
C VAL A 736 4.42 37.52 -31.81
N GLY A 737 3.82 37.00 -32.88
CA GLY A 737 4.55 36.30 -33.94
C GLY A 737 5.64 37.17 -34.58
N ASN A 738 5.38 38.48 -34.72
CA ASN A 738 6.33 39.45 -35.22
C ASN A 738 7.56 39.68 -34.32
N LEU A 739 7.53 39.21 -33.06
CA LEU A 739 8.72 39.21 -32.20
C LEU A 739 9.88 38.44 -32.82
N LEU A 740 9.65 37.40 -33.62
CA LEU A 740 10.73 36.68 -34.32
C LEU A 740 11.55 37.62 -35.20
N PHE A 741 10.91 38.58 -35.88
CA PHE A 741 11.60 39.57 -36.72
C PHE A 741 12.38 40.59 -35.91
N LYS A 742 11.87 41.00 -34.74
CA LYS A 742 12.55 41.91 -33.81
C LYS A 742 13.77 41.22 -33.17
N LEU A 743 13.62 39.96 -32.78
CA LEU A 743 14.70 39.14 -32.20
C LEU A 743 15.78 38.82 -33.23
N ALA A 744 15.41 38.60 -34.50
CA ALA A 744 16.36 38.38 -35.59
C ALA A 744 17.29 39.57 -35.86
N GLU A 745 16.94 40.79 -35.45
CA GLU A 745 17.80 41.97 -35.57
C GLU A 745 18.96 41.95 -34.57
N LYS A 746 18.76 41.30 -33.43
CA LYS A 746 19.75 41.20 -32.35
C LYS A 746 20.83 40.18 -32.72
N ASP A 747 22.07 40.63 -32.89
CA ASP A 747 23.21 39.77 -33.26
C ASP A 747 23.42 38.58 -32.30
N ARG A 748 23.14 38.76 -31.01
CA ARG A 748 23.25 37.69 -29.99
C ARG A 748 22.16 36.64 -30.12
N ALA A 749 20.96 37.02 -30.57
CA ALA A 749 19.81 36.13 -30.68
C ALA A 749 19.67 35.50 -32.08
N ALA A 750 20.25 36.12 -33.11
CA ALA A 750 20.10 35.70 -34.51
C ALA A 750 20.38 34.20 -34.75
N GLY A 751 21.42 33.64 -34.13
CA GLY A 751 21.70 32.20 -34.23
C GLY A 751 20.59 31.33 -33.63
N THR A 752 20.10 31.70 -32.45
CA THR A 752 19.00 30.97 -31.79
C THR A 752 17.67 31.13 -32.52
N VAL A 753 17.39 32.32 -33.08
CA VAL A 753 16.21 32.55 -33.93
C VAL A 753 16.29 31.67 -35.19
N ALA A 754 17.45 31.61 -35.85
CA ALA A 754 17.65 30.74 -37.00
C ALA A 754 17.48 29.25 -36.66
N ARG A 755 17.92 28.85 -35.46
CA ARG A 755 17.70 27.49 -34.94
C ARG A 755 16.21 27.21 -34.72
N ALA A 756 15.50 28.11 -34.06
CA ALA A 756 14.06 27.97 -33.83
C ALA A 756 13.28 27.87 -35.15
N VAL A 757 13.66 28.64 -36.17
CA VAL A 757 13.10 28.54 -37.53
C VAL A 757 13.43 27.19 -38.17
N ALA A 758 14.64 26.66 -37.99
CA ALA A 758 15.04 25.36 -38.53
C ALA A 758 14.27 24.19 -37.90
N GLU A 759 14.14 24.21 -36.56
CA GLU A 759 13.49 23.16 -35.77
C GLU A 759 11.96 23.15 -35.98
N ASN A 760 11.36 24.34 -36.16
CA ASN A 760 9.92 24.51 -36.37
C ASN A 760 9.55 24.88 -37.81
N PHE A 761 10.38 24.47 -38.78
CA PHE A 761 10.29 24.92 -40.18
C PHE A 761 8.91 24.73 -40.82
N ASN A 762 8.25 23.59 -40.55
CA ASN A 762 6.91 23.31 -41.11
C ASN A 762 5.76 23.95 -40.32
N GLN A 763 6.01 24.44 -39.09
CA GLN A 763 5.00 25.12 -38.27
C GLN A 763 4.93 26.62 -38.58
N LEU A 764 6.02 27.21 -39.08
CA LEU A 764 6.03 28.60 -39.51
C LEU A 764 5.46 28.76 -40.93
N PRO A 765 4.57 29.75 -41.16
CA PRO A 765 4.12 30.07 -42.51
C PRO A 765 5.28 30.37 -43.45
N ASP A 766 5.18 29.92 -44.70
CA ASP A 766 6.21 30.05 -45.74
C ASP A 766 6.76 31.47 -45.86
N ILE A 767 5.86 32.47 -45.88
CA ILE A 767 6.21 33.89 -45.97
C ILE A 767 7.07 34.33 -44.77
N VAL A 768 6.70 33.88 -43.56
CA VAL A 768 7.38 34.26 -42.32
C VAL A 768 8.77 33.62 -42.27
N ARG A 769 8.86 32.29 -42.46
CA ARG A 769 10.15 31.58 -42.39
C ARG A 769 11.10 32.02 -43.48
N ASN A 770 10.64 32.22 -44.72
CA ASN A 770 11.50 32.64 -45.83
C ASN A 770 12.07 34.04 -45.59
N ARG A 771 11.23 34.98 -45.15
CA ARG A 771 11.66 36.35 -44.82
C ARG A 771 12.64 36.38 -43.64
N LEU A 772 12.43 35.55 -42.62
CA LEU A 772 13.37 35.38 -41.51
C LEU A 772 14.71 34.81 -41.97
N LEU A 773 14.71 33.77 -42.81
CA LEU A 773 15.94 33.18 -43.34
C LEU A 773 16.76 34.20 -44.14
N PHE A 774 16.13 35.04 -44.97
CA PHE A 774 16.82 36.13 -45.66
C PHE A 774 17.47 37.12 -44.69
N LYS A 775 16.72 37.57 -43.68
CA LYS A 775 17.21 38.53 -42.68
C LYS A 775 18.37 37.94 -41.85
N LEU A 776 18.25 36.68 -41.47
CA LEU A 776 19.25 35.98 -40.66
C LEU A 776 20.51 35.60 -41.45
N ALA A 777 20.40 35.35 -42.76
CA ALA A 777 21.55 35.09 -43.63
C ALA A 777 22.54 36.26 -43.70
N GLU A 778 22.11 37.47 -43.32
CA GLU A 778 22.99 38.63 -43.21
C GLU A 778 23.91 38.56 -41.99
N LYS A 779 23.55 37.78 -40.97
CA LYS A 779 24.25 37.68 -39.68
C LYS A 779 25.20 36.47 -39.64
N ASP A 780 26.50 36.72 -39.43
CA ASP A 780 27.52 35.65 -39.34
C ASP A 780 27.17 34.58 -38.29
N ARG A 781 26.62 34.99 -37.14
CA ARG A 781 26.26 34.09 -36.03
C ARG A 781 25.07 33.16 -36.34
N ALA A 782 24.26 33.49 -37.34
CA ALA A 782 23.14 32.68 -37.78
C ALA A 782 23.48 31.80 -39.00
N ALA A 783 24.65 32.00 -39.61
CA ALA A 783 25.01 31.36 -40.86
C ALA A 783 24.92 29.82 -40.82
N TRP A 784 25.33 29.20 -39.72
CA TRP A 784 25.21 27.75 -39.53
C TRP A 784 23.76 27.29 -39.51
N ASP A 785 22.96 27.85 -38.63
CA ASP A 785 21.56 27.43 -38.46
C ASP A 785 20.72 27.76 -39.71
N VAL A 786 20.98 28.87 -40.41
CA VAL A 786 20.36 29.20 -41.71
C VAL A 786 20.78 28.22 -42.81
N ALA A 787 22.08 27.95 -42.97
CA ALA A 787 22.56 27.00 -43.98
C ALA A 787 22.01 25.60 -43.73
N ARG A 788 21.93 25.17 -42.47
CA ARG A 788 21.31 23.91 -42.08
C ARG A 788 19.82 23.89 -42.41
N ALA A 789 19.06 24.93 -42.06
CA ALA A 789 17.63 25.02 -42.34
C ALA A 789 17.33 24.92 -43.85
N VAL A 790 18.11 25.66 -44.66
CA VAL A 790 17.96 25.68 -46.12
C VAL A 790 18.36 24.35 -46.74
N ALA A 791 19.48 23.74 -46.32
CA ALA A 791 19.91 22.46 -46.87
C ALA A 791 19.00 21.28 -46.49
N GLN A 792 18.48 21.27 -45.25
CA GLN A 792 17.58 20.21 -44.77
C GLN A 792 16.21 20.18 -45.44
N ASN A 793 15.75 21.34 -45.93
CA ASN A 793 14.41 21.55 -46.50
C ASN A 793 14.47 22.13 -47.92
N PHE A 794 15.56 21.87 -48.66
CA PHE A 794 15.84 22.51 -49.94
C PHE A 794 14.74 22.29 -50.98
N ASP A 795 14.13 21.10 -50.98
CA ASP A 795 13.02 20.69 -51.83
C ASP A 795 11.70 21.44 -51.56
N LYS A 796 11.56 22.02 -50.36
CA LYS A 796 10.38 22.77 -49.92
C LYS A 796 10.55 24.28 -50.02
N LEU A 797 11.68 24.74 -50.55
CA LEU A 797 12.05 26.15 -50.57
C LEU A 797 11.95 26.75 -51.98
N PRO A 798 11.45 27.98 -52.09
CA PRO A 798 11.63 28.78 -53.30
C PRO A 798 13.11 28.91 -53.68
N GLU A 799 13.39 29.03 -54.98
CA GLU A 799 14.74 29.05 -55.54
C GLU A 799 15.62 30.17 -54.93
N ASP A 800 15.04 31.34 -54.70
CA ASP A 800 15.70 32.49 -54.09
C ASP A 800 16.14 32.22 -52.64
N VAL A 801 15.35 31.48 -51.86
CA VAL A 801 15.71 31.04 -50.50
C VAL A 801 16.77 29.93 -50.56
N GLY A 802 16.66 28.99 -51.50
CA GLY A 802 17.69 27.98 -51.76
C GLY A 802 19.05 28.60 -52.11
N ASN A 803 19.02 29.71 -52.86
CA ASN A 803 20.21 30.48 -53.25
C ASN A 803 20.93 31.16 -52.06
N LEU A 804 20.32 31.21 -50.87
CA LEU A 804 21.00 31.64 -49.65
C LEU A 804 22.24 30.80 -49.34
N LEU A 805 22.27 29.51 -49.71
CA LEU A 805 23.48 28.69 -49.54
C LEU A 805 24.66 29.26 -50.33
N PHE A 806 24.43 29.73 -51.56
CA PHE A 806 25.48 30.36 -52.38
C PHE A 806 25.89 31.72 -51.84
N LYS A 807 24.94 32.52 -51.34
CA LYS A 807 25.20 33.83 -50.70
C LYS A 807 26.01 33.67 -49.41
N LEU A 808 25.72 32.65 -48.62
CA LEU A 808 26.47 32.32 -47.40
C LEU A 808 27.86 31.76 -47.73
N ALA A 809 27.99 30.94 -48.78
CA ALA A 809 29.27 30.37 -49.23
C ALA A 809 30.27 31.44 -49.69
N GLU A 810 29.80 32.62 -50.10
CA GLU A 810 30.67 33.76 -50.47
C GLU A 810 31.34 34.40 -49.26
N LYS A 811 30.70 34.34 -48.09
CA LYS A 811 31.24 34.93 -46.86
C LYS A 811 32.23 33.95 -46.21
N ASP A 812 33.48 34.37 -46.07
CA ASP A 812 34.55 33.53 -45.48
C ASP A 812 34.21 32.98 -44.08
N ARG A 813 33.44 33.74 -43.28
CA ARG A 813 33.00 33.34 -41.93
C ARG A 813 31.84 32.33 -41.91
N ALA A 814 31.07 32.24 -42.99
CA ALA A 814 29.92 31.34 -43.13
C ALA A 814 30.22 30.12 -44.03
N ALA A 815 31.28 30.16 -44.83
CA ALA A 815 31.62 29.12 -45.78
C ALA A 815 31.74 27.73 -45.13
N TRP A 816 32.39 27.61 -43.96
CA TRP A 816 32.51 26.35 -43.23
C TRP A 816 31.14 25.79 -42.81
N ALA A 817 30.22 26.68 -42.42
CA ALA A 817 28.86 26.32 -42.04
C ALA A 817 28.06 25.77 -43.22
N VAL A 818 28.19 26.38 -44.41
CA VAL A 818 27.57 25.85 -45.63
C VAL A 818 28.19 24.51 -46.02
N ALA A 819 29.52 24.37 -45.97
CA ALA A 819 30.20 23.10 -46.28
C ALA A 819 29.72 21.96 -45.39
N ARG A 820 29.60 22.22 -44.08
CA ARG A 820 29.10 21.23 -43.12
C ARG A 820 27.60 20.95 -43.28
N ALA A 821 26.79 21.95 -43.63
CA ALA A 821 25.37 21.73 -43.92
C ALA A 821 25.16 20.89 -45.19
N VAL A 822 25.98 21.11 -46.22
CA VAL A 822 26.02 20.30 -47.44
C VAL A 822 26.45 18.86 -47.12
N ALA A 823 27.48 18.66 -46.30
CA ALA A 823 27.94 17.33 -45.89
C ALA A 823 26.84 16.53 -45.17
N GLN A 824 26.16 17.16 -44.21
CA GLN A 824 25.10 16.53 -43.41
C GLN A 824 23.80 16.28 -44.17
N ASN A 825 23.60 16.93 -45.31
CA ASN A 825 22.38 16.86 -46.12
C ASN A 825 22.69 16.54 -47.59
N PHE A 826 23.76 15.75 -47.80
CA PHE A 826 24.35 15.51 -49.12
C PHE A 826 23.34 14.94 -50.13
N ASP A 827 22.48 14.03 -49.68
CA ASP A 827 21.43 13.39 -50.49
C ASP A 827 20.18 14.27 -50.70
N LYS A 828 20.01 15.33 -49.91
CA LYS A 828 18.84 16.23 -50.00
C LYS A 828 19.04 17.38 -50.98
N LEU A 829 20.28 17.68 -51.33
CA LEU A 829 20.62 18.74 -52.26
C LEU A 829 20.71 18.18 -53.69
N PRO A 830 20.12 18.84 -54.70
CA PRO A 830 20.34 18.46 -56.09
C PRO A 830 21.82 18.43 -56.44
N ASP A 831 22.26 17.41 -57.18
CA ASP A 831 23.68 17.19 -57.53
C ASP A 831 24.34 18.45 -58.08
N ILE A 832 23.67 19.17 -58.98
CA ILE A 832 24.19 20.41 -59.58
C ILE A 832 24.48 21.48 -58.52
N VAL A 833 23.54 21.68 -57.59
CA VAL A 833 23.65 22.68 -56.51
C VAL A 833 24.76 22.29 -55.54
N ARG A 834 24.71 21.05 -55.05
CA ARG A 834 25.68 20.47 -54.13
C ARG A 834 27.10 20.57 -54.70
N ASN A 835 27.28 20.12 -55.93
CA ASN A 835 28.59 20.04 -56.56
C ASN A 835 29.19 21.44 -56.75
N ARG A 836 28.37 22.38 -57.21
CA ARG A 836 28.79 23.79 -57.37
C ARG A 836 29.17 24.43 -56.04
N LEU A 837 28.43 24.13 -54.96
CA LEU A 837 28.77 24.59 -53.61
C LEU A 837 30.10 24.01 -53.13
N LEU A 838 30.32 22.70 -53.26
CA LEU A 838 31.55 22.04 -52.82
C LEU A 838 32.80 22.61 -53.50
N PHE A 839 32.74 22.86 -54.82
CA PHE A 839 33.85 23.51 -55.53
C PHE A 839 34.10 24.93 -55.04
N LYS A 840 33.05 25.75 -54.92
CA LYS A 840 33.17 27.13 -54.43
C LYS A 840 33.73 27.20 -53.00
N LEU A 841 33.36 26.24 -52.16
CA LEU A 841 33.79 26.16 -50.76
C LEU A 841 35.20 25.60 -50.62
N ALA A 842 35.64 24.69 -51.51
CA ALA A 842 37.00 24.14 -51.50
C ALA A 842 38.08 25.22 -51.72
N GLU A 843 37.74 26.32 -52.39
CA GLU A 843 38.63 27.47 -52.59
C GLU A 843 38.91 28.24 -51.29
N LYS A 844 38.04 28.12 -50.28
CA LYS A 844 38.09 28.87 -49.02
C LYS A 844 38.81 28.07 -47.93
N ASP A 845 39.89 28.61 -47.40
CA ASP A 845 40.72 27.94 -46.38
C ASP A 845 39.92 27.51 -45.15
N ARG A 846 38.98 28.35 -44.71
CA ARG A 846 38.12 28.07 -43.54
C ARG A 846 37.12 26.95 -43.74
N ALA A 847 36.73 26.66 -44.98
CA ALA A 847 35.77 25.60 -45.31
C ALA A 847 36.45 24.32 -45.81
N ALA A 848 37.73 24.40 -46.20
CA ALA A 848 38.47 23.30 -46.80
C ALA A 848 38.42 22.01 -45.98
N TRP A 849 38.51 22.10 -44.65
CA TRP A 849 38.41 20.94 -43.77
C TRP A 849 37.02 20.27 -43.84
N ASP A 850 35.93 21.05 -43.75
CA ASP A 850 34.56 20.52 -43.82
C ASP A 850 34.23 19.97 -45.21
N VAL A 851 34.75 20.58 -46.29
CA VAL A 851 34.62 20.07 -47.66
C VAL A 851 35.38 18.76 -47.81
N ALA A 852 36.61 18.66 -47.29
CA ALA A 852 37.37 17.41 -47.28
C ALA A 852 36.62 16.31 -46.53
N ARG A 853 36.05 16.63 -45.36
CA ARG A 853 35.21 15.68 -44.62
C ARG A 853 33.98 15.26 -45.44
N ALA A 854 33.30 16.19 -46.10
CA ALA A 854 32.16 15.87 -46.96
C ALA A 854 32.53 14.89 -48.09
N VAL A 855 33.70 15.09 -48.71
CA VAL A 855 34.25 14.19 -49.74
C VAL A 855 34.60 12.83 -49.15
N ALA A 856 35.16 12.77 -47.94
CA ALA A 856 35.48 11.51 -47.26
C ALA A 856 34.21 10.70 -46.95
N GLU A 857 33.23 11.34 -46.31
CA GLU A 857 31.97 10.71 -45.87
C GLU A 857 31.12 10.25 -47.06
N ASN A 858 31.15 10.99 -48.18
CA ASN A 858 30.31 10.75 -49.36
C ASN A 858 31.10 10.34 -50.61
N PHE A 859 32.29 9.75 -50.43
CA PHE A 859 33.26 9.49 -51.52
C PHE A 859 32.66 8.75 -52.72
N ASN A 860 31.80 7.75 -52.47
CA ASN A 860 31.20 6.93 -53.52
C ASN A 860 30.00 7.61 -54.20
N GLN A 861 29.42 8.64 -53.60
CA GLN A 861 28.29 9.38 -54.16
C GLN A 861 28.75 10.55 -55.05
N LEU A 862 30.03 10.92 -55.00
CA LEU A 862 30.63 11.93 -55.86
C LEU A 862 31.09 11.33 -57.20
N PRO A 863 30.77 11.99 -58.34
CA PRO A 863 31.36 11.65 -59.62
C PRO A 863 32.89 11.61 -59.55
N GLU A 864 33.49 10.65 -60.25
CA GLU A 864 34.93 10.38 -60.15
C GLU A 864 35.80 11.60 -60.47
N ASP A 865 35.52 12.26 -61.59
CA ASP A 865 36.25 13.47 -62.00
C ASP A 865 36.14 14.57 -60.94
N MET A 866 34.98 14.69 -60.31
CA MET A 866 34.72 15.70 -59.30
C MET A 866 35.48 15.43 -58.00
N ARG A 867 35.40 14.21 -57.44
CA ARG A 867 36.14 13.87 -56.21
C ARG A 867 37.65 14.03 -56.41
N ASN A 868 38.15 13.65 -57.59
CA ASN A 868 39.56 13.79 -57.93
C ASN A 868 39.99 15.27 -57.99
N LEU A 869 39.17 16.14 -58.60
CA LEU A 869 39.43 17.59 -58.64
C LEU A 869 39.39 18.23 -57.24
N LEU A 870 38.41 17.88 -56.41
CA LEU A 870 38.32 18.38 -55.04
C LEU A 870 39.52 17.93 -54.20
N ILE A 871 39.92 16.66 -54.28
CA ILE A 871 41.10 16.12 -53.56
C ILE A 871 42.38 16.89 -53.93
N ARG A 872 42.62 17.16 -55.22
CA ARG A 872 43.77 17.97 -55.69
C ARG A 872 43.70 19.44 -55.27
N GLY A 873 42.50 20.00 -55.14
CA GLY A 873 42.32 21.38 -54.68
C GLY A 873 42.57 21.50 -53.17
N LEU A 874 42.04 20.56 -52.40
CA LEU A 874 42.10 20.54 -50.94
C LEU A 874 43.47 20.12 -50.40
N SER A 875 44.26 19.35 -51.17
CA SER A 875 45.64 18.98 -50.81
C SER A 875 46.58 20.17 -50.63
N LYS A 876 46.25 21.29 -51.28
CA LYS A 876 46.98 22.55 -51.21
C LYS A 876 46.51 23.44 -50.06
N LYS A 877 45.49 23.02 -49.33
CA LYS A 877 44.89 23.77 -48.21
C LYS A 877 45.38 23.18 -46.90
N GLU A 878 46.19 23.94 -46.16
CA GLU A 878 46.78 23.51 -44.89
C GLU A 878 45.76 22.90 -43.92
N GLY A 879 44.56 23.49 -43.85
CA GLY A 879 43.47 23.01 -43.00
C GLY A 879 42.84 21.67 -43.41
N ALA A 880 43.05 21.17 -44.63
CA ALA A 880 42.41 19.95 -45.15
C ALA A 880 43.39 18.78 -45.36
N VAL A 881 44.70 19.03 -45.41
CA VAL A 881 45.74 18.04 -45.79
C VAL A 881 45.60 16.72 -45.05
N LYS A 882 45.36 16.75 -43.73
CA LYS A 882 45.23 15.54 -42.90
C LYS A 882 44.07 14.65 -43.38
N ILE A 883 42.88 15.22 -43.56
CA ILE A 883 41.71 14.46 -44.03
C ILE A 883 41.94 13.98 -45.47
N VAL A 884 42.58 14.79 -46.31
CA VAL A 884 42.89 14.36 -47.68
C VAL A 884 43.85 13.16 -47.69
N LYS A 885 44.88 13.14 -46.82
CA LYS A 885 45.75 11.95 -46.65
C LYS A 885 44.96 10.72 -46.18
N GLU A 886 43.98 10.88 -45.29
CA GLU A 886 43.09 9.81 -44.85
C GLU A 886 42.18 9.31 -45.99
N ILE A 887 41.62 10.20 -46.80
CA ILE A 887 40.83 9.85 -48.00
C ILE A 887 41.69 9.04 -48.97
N VAL A 888 42.90 9.53 -49.28
CA VAL A 888 43.82 8.89 -50.22
C VAL A 888 44.26 7.52 -49.71
N SER A 889 44.56 7.39 -48.42
CA SER A 889 44.96 6.10 -47.83
C SER A 889 43.80 5.10 -47.85
N SER A 890 42.60 5.54 -47.46
CA SER A 890 41.42 4.67 -47.36
C SER A 890 40.85 4.27 -48.72
N ASN A 891 41.14 5.04 -49.77
CA ASN A 891 40.64 4.83 -51.13
C ASN A 891 41.77 4.68 -52.16
N PHE A 892 42.97 4.26 -51.72
CA PHE A 892 44.20 4.29 -52.54
C PHE A 892 44.02 3.65 -53.91
N HIS A 893 43.44 2.44 -53.96
CA HIS A 893 43.23 1.70 -55.21
C HIS A 893 42.15 2.27 -56.14
N ARG A 894 41.35 3.23 -55.66
CA ARG A 894 40.23 3.85 -56.39
C ARG A 894 40.57 5.25 -56.90
N LEU A 895 41.81 5.70 -56.70
CA LEU A 895 42.28 7.02 -57.10
C LEU A 895 43.29 6.92 -58.26
N PRO A 896 43.31 7.89 -59.19
CA PRO A 896 44.34 8.01 -60.21
C PRO A 896 45.77 7.99 -59.64
N GLU A 897 46.74 7.45 -60.39
CA GLU A 897 48.13 7.33 -59.95
C GLU A 897 48.76 8.66 -59.56
N ASP A 898 48.43 9.73 -60.28
CA ASP A 898 48.96 11.07 -60.03
C ASP A 898 48.44 11.67 -58.70
N ILE A 899 47.28 11.24 -58.21
CA ILE A 899 46.78 11.61 -56.87
C ILE A 899 47.41 10.71 -55.81
N ARG A 900 47.53 9.40 -56.06
CA ARG A 900 48.13 8.43 -55.12
C ARG A 900 49.57 8.77 -54.72
N TYR A 901 50.36 9.28 -55.65
CA TYR A 901 51.80 9.51 -55.48
C TYR A 901 52.19 11.00 -55.51
N SER A 902 51.23 11.91 -55.38
CA SER A 902 51.54 13.34 -55.34
C SER A 902 52.42 13.68 -54.12
N ARG A 903 53.45 14.49 -54.35
CA ARG A 903 54.38 14.98 -53.31
C ARG A 903 53.70 15.78 -52.21
N GLU A 904 52.46 16.22 -52.42
CA GLU A 904 51.66 16.91 -51.40
C GLU A 904 51.11 15.94 -50.32
N PHE A 905 51.16 14.61 -50.56
CA PHE A 905 50.60 13.59 -49.66
C PHE A 905 51.62 12.68 -48.95
N ILE A 906 52.82 12.56 -49.52
CA ILE A 906 54.00 11.92 -48.90
C ILE A 906 54.51 12.85 -47.81
#